data_AF-A0A1V6EYB9-F1
#
_entry.id   AF-A0A1V6EYB9-F1
#
_cell.length_a   1.000
_cell.length_b   1.000
_cell.length_c   1.000
_cell.angle_alpha   90.00
_cell.angle_beta   90.00
_cell.angle_gamma   90.00
#
_symmetry.space_group_name_H-M   'P 1'
#
loop_
_entity.id
_entity.type
_entity.pdbx_description
1 polymer ?
#
loop_
_entity_poly.entity_id
_entity_poly.type
_entity_poly.pdbx_seq_one_letter_code
_entity_poly.pdbx_strand_id
1 'polypeptide(L)'
;MKFYKIGICLCLLLIFTASTAYAVMAVPSTGTKKLDLTKYHNVGNIWLRVSNYGFFGSGDDIVPQYPSLEYPGGSGVDYLYQGALWFGAKKQRRDRFNNRLYWLVYPPSEINDTIITASDPRWNSSKAAVMDTLVSVGFDGDWDIYEFLPAYNPLLVSNLEQTDNYAIYNNQDGISYATTRRQKRGVDDDGDGKIDEDGAGFTFPFRISSELPTQFSEDFGGQFLADVPPGAFTILDDPINAEIWFPLGFMDLSYRSIYSNYAFSAPYDDDTDGRIDEDGAPVSEQDYISFYYDYCPFGTDYGQDGRDYGTSSGSSKHYPLNIRVRQMSYQWSYEYIKNLVYVEFDITNMNPLDSLYDCAMGIYMDCDVGPQTWGADKASDDKSGYVKGTGYEFAYTYDADYDNGLTPGIVGARVCTPDPEQLQFHCWYWKVGEGPYDGDPLKIPKPNETSNEKYWLLTGRNPKPSSPIYTALRPEQEDITEWEQPTPNDTRFLFSFYGAQPGTAEYNEVDANGNYYKRWNLAPYKTMKIVVAVFPGDNKEDLKGTASRAKEIYGEAQNLITVTLPDTFPHYSPYVPPDIPGLYAELVDNGNRLDVYWDNRSEFSYDTKTASTSIIGWQNPESAFLISGLDSDPTPYIANNWADIPEEFRPDMSLPSDKIWNMNALINPYTASRLRRDFQGYTLWGRSGSGNQEDWEMIHRWDKVETAQDHSDYTINNSFPTYFINFGGYLGIDTDLPNKNEWDVDVSEYHKFYRYDDNYKLAPNGDDFYGWPIYEPNPVINGTPLNDITDWQTIQDYANSITGPDAATTKFLRASIFKHSAIPDSVFSALYEPKLIPLEGFAIPASATGEEHIVPDTLTLSKLRKERLARRYYYSNIMYPRKGIEYYVALTAFDRGIPSKKLDSLESGRDADSNMKVFFPGTLAKDNMDNIMVIPNPYIGRSSFDGRRENDEKGDKSRRLWFINLPKRCTIRIYTLAGDLVQTLEHDGAQENDIITISKAATTGIAADGMHSWDLLTKNRQITAPGVYLFSVENKADGKNKVGKFVIIK
;
A
#
# COMPACT_ATOMS: atom_id res chain seq x y z
N MET A 1 13.96 -16.25 -53.90
CA MET A 1 14.68 -15.41 -52.91
C MET A 1 14.13 -15.70 -51.52
N LYS A 2 14.83 -16.55 -50.75
CA LYS A 2 14.40 -17.05 -49.42
C LYS A 2 15.39 -16.63 -48.32
N PHE A 3 15.73 -15.34 -48.24
CA PHE A 3 16.70 -14.84 -47.23
C PHE A 3 16.24 -13.65 -46.38
N TYR A 4 15.01 -13.13 -46.54
CA TYR A 4 14.57 -11.93 -45.82
C TYR A 4 13.82 -12.17 -44.49
N LYS A 5 13.38 -13.40 -44.18
CA LYS A 5 12.67 -13.68 -42.92
C LYS A 5 13.60 -13.72 -41.70
N ILE A 6 14.81 -14.27 -41.84
CA ILE A 6 15.79 -14.36 -40.74
C ILE A 6 16.33 -12.96 -40.38
N GLY A 7 16.55 -12.10 -41.38
CA GLY A 7 17.00 -10.72 -41.14
C GLY A 7 15.96 -9.85 -40.41
N ILE A 8 14.68 -10.00 -40.73
CA ILE A 8 13.60 -9.28 -40.05
C ILE A 8 13.41 -9.79 -38.61
N CYS A 9 13.50 -11.11 -38.39
CA CYS A 9 13.48 -11.66 -37.03
C CYS A 9 14.69 -11.24 -36.20
N LEU A 10 15.90 -11.16 -36.78
CA LEU A 10 17.10 -10.65 -36.10
C LEU A 10 17.00 -9.15 -35.78
N CYS A 11 16.43 -8.33 -36.67
CA CYS A 11 16.18 -6.92 -36.39
C CYS A 11 15.10 -6.72 -35.32
N LEU A 12 14.04 -7.53 -35.31
CA LEU A 12 13.03 -7.51 -34.25
C LEU A 12 13.63 -7.97 -32.92
N LEU A 13 14.45 -9.03 -32.91
CA LEU A 13 15.17 -9.47 -31.70
C LEU A 13 16.10 -8.39 -31.17
N LEU A 14 16.82 -7.69 -32.06
CA LEU A 14 17.70 -6.56 -31.71
C LEU A 14 16.92 -5.36 -31.15
N ILE A 15 15.72 -5.09 -31.68
CA ILE A 15 14.83 -4.03 -31.18
C ILE A 15 14.24 -4.43 -29.82
N PHE A 16 13.86 -5.69 -29.61
CA PHE A 16 13.40 -6.20 -28.31
C PHE A 16 14.52 -6.21 -27.25
N THR A 17 15.76 -6.54 -27.64
CA THR A 17 16.92 -6.42 -26.73
C THR A 17 17.33 -4.97 -26.47
N ALA A 18 17.03 -4.05 -27.40
CA ALA A 18 17.29 -2.63 -27.21
C ALA A 18 16.21 -1.97 -26.32
N SER A 19 14.94 -2.41 -26.38
CA SER A 19 13.91 -1.95 -25.45
C SER A 19 14.15 -2.44 -24.02
N THR A 20 14.70 -3.65 -23.82
CA THR A 20 15.18 -4.07 -22.49
C THR A 20 16.42 -3.29 -22.06
N ALA A 21 17.26 -2.82 -22.99
CA ALA A 21 18.40 -1.96 -22.68
C ALA A 21 18.01 -0.51 -22.30
N TYR A 22 16.86 0.00 -22.77
CA TYR A 22 16.36 1.32 -22.35
C TYR A 22 15.73 1.31 -20.96
N ALA A 23 15.20 0.18 -20.48
CA ALA A 23 14.85 0.00 -19.06
C ALA A 23 16.10 -0.13 -18.17
N VAL A 24 17.21 -0.62 -18.73
CA VAL A 24 18.52 -0.71 -18.05
C VAL A 24 19.32 0.61 -18.13
N MET A 25 18.82 1.64 -18.81
CA MET A 25 19.51 2.93 -19.00
C MET A 25 18.92 4.10 -18.19
N ALA A 26 18.30 3.82 -17.06
CA ALA A 26 18.21 4.75 -15.93
C ALA A 26 19.23 4.40 -14.83
N VAL A 27 20.39 3.82 -15.20
CA VAL A 27 21.55 3.81 -14.28
C VAL A 27 22.15 5.21 -14.32
N PRO A 28 22.06 6.02 -13.25
CA PRO A 28 22.73 7.30 -13.23
C PRO A 28 24.22 7.08 -13.48
N SER A 29 24.77 7.85 -14.42
CA SER A 29 26.17 7.77 -14.79
C SER A 29 27.04 8.08 -13.58
N THR A 30 27.94 7.15 -13.23
CA THR A 30 29.14 7.39 -12.41
C THR A 30 28.93 8.08 -11.05
N GLY A 31 28.82 7.28 -9.98
CA GLY A 31 29.19 7.73 -8.63
C GLY A 31 28.12 8.40 -7.76
N THR A 32 26.85 8.40 -8.15
CA THR A 32 25.74 8.84 -7.28
C THR A 32 25.20 7.68 -6.43
N LYS A 33 24.78 7.94 -5.19
CA LYS A 33 24.16 6.94 -4.30
C LYS A 33 23.00 6.27 -5.02
N LYS A 34 22.90 4.94 -4.95
CA LYS A 34 21.74 4.24 -5.48
C LYS A 34 20.68 4.20 -4.38
N LEU A 35 19.58 4.88 -4.64
CA LEU A 35 18.43 5.02 -3.76
C LEU A 35 17.22 4.56 -4.58
N ASP A 36 16.33 3.75 -4.00
CA ASP A 36 15.06 3.46 -4.67
C ASP A 36 14.10 4.63 -4.41
N LEU A 37 13.72 5.22 -5.53
CA LEU A 37 13.02 6.48 -5.65
C LEU A 37 11.67 6.28 -6.36
N THR A 38 11.24 5.04 -6.62
CA THR A 38 10.18 4.78 -7.61
C THR A 38 8.78 4.51 -7.05
N LYS A 39 8.64 4.31 -5.73
CA LYS A 39 7.38 3.90 -5.08
C LYS A 39 6.76 5.03 -4.27
N TYR A 40 5.44 5.20 -4.38
CA TYR A 40 4.68 6.15 -3.59
C TYR A 40 3.27 5.62 -3.34
N HIS A 41 2.75 5.91 -2.15
CA HIS A 41 1.39 5.58 -1.78
C HIS A 41 0.41 6.34 -2.65
N ASN A 42 -0.66 5.71 -3.11
CA ASN A 42 -1.67 6.32 -3.98
C ASN A 42 -3.07 5.68 -3.94
N VAL A 43 -3.32 4.75 -3.02
CA VAL A 43 -4.63 4.09 -2.87
C VAL A 43 -5.59 4.93 -2.02
N GLY A 44 -5.07 5.60 -1.00
CA GLY A 44 -5.78 6.56 -0.16
C GLY A 44 -5.64 7.99 -0.68
N ASN A 45 -6.16 8.94 0.08
CA ASN A 45 -6.19 10.36 -0.27
C ASN A 45 -4.90 11.11 0.08
N ILE A 46 -3.88 10.38 0.56
CA ILE A 46 -2.50 10.89 0.72
C ILE A 46 -1.65 10.24 -0.37
N TRP A 47 -0.95 11.03 -1.18
CA TRP A 47 0.09 10.46 -2.04
C TRP A 47 1.47 10.74 -1.48
N LEU A 48 2.07 9.71 -0.86
CA LEU A 48 3.32 9.83 -0.12
C LEU A 48 4.37 8.89 -0.67
N ARG A 49 5.45 9.45 -1.19
CA ARG A 49 6.64 8.68 -1.56
C ARG A 49 7.31 8.05 -0.32
N VAL A 50 7.83 6.84 -0.51
CA VAL A 50 8.69 6.15 0.48
C VAL A 50 10.01 5.70 -0.14
N SER A 51 11.02 5.48 0.69
CA SER A 51 12.37 5.12 0.25
C SER A 51 12.96 3.92 0.99
N ASN A 52 14.02 3.33 0.41
CA ASN A 52 14.83 2.29 1.04
C ASN A 52 16.05 2.83 1.82
N TYR A 53 15.97 4.03 2.40
CA TYR A 53 17.07 4.63 3.16
C TYR A 53 16.59 5.53 4.32
N GLY A 54 15.45 5.20 4.92
CA GLY A 54 14.94 5.87 6.12
C GLY A 54 14.32 7.25 5.87
N PHE A 55 13.76 7.43 4.67
CA PHE A 55 13.24 8.68 4.16
C PHE A 55 11.86 8.49 3.49
N PHE A 56 10.98 9.48 3.59
CA PHE A 56 9.68 9.55 2.92
C PHE A 56 9.35 10.99 2.49
N GLY A 57 8.59 11.17 1.41
CA GLY A 57 8.52 12.42 0.65
C GLY A 57 9.42 12.37 -0.59
N SER A 58 9.49 13.45 -1.36
CA SER A 58 10.20 13.45 -2.65
C SER A 58 11.58 14.08 -2.63
N GLY A 59 11.76 15.17 -1.88
CA GLY A 59 12.99 15.95 -1.94
C GLY A 59 13.35 16.46 -3.33
N ASP A 60 14.62 16.83 -3.51
CA ASP A 60 15.23 17.25 -4.77
C ASP A 60 15.84 16.07 -5.57
N ASP A 61 15.85 14.85 -5.01
CA ASP A 61 16.56 13.69 -5.56
C ASP A 61 15.95 13.12 -6.87
N ILE A 62 14.79 13.62 -7.28
CA ILE A 62 13.90 12.99 -8.26
C ILE A 62 13.42 13.99 -9.29
N VAL A 63 13.55 13.61 -10.57
CA VAL A 63 13.04 14.37 -11.70
C VAL A 63 12.43 13.41 -12.71
N PRO A 64 11.10 13.44 -12.95
CA PRO A 64 10.10 14.40 -12.44
C PRO A 64 9.82 14.25 -10.94
N GLN A 65 9.44 15.34 -10.27
CA GLN A 65 9.02 15.31 -8.86
C GLN A 65 7.82 14.38 -8.67
N TYR A 66 7.97 13.38 -7.80
CA TYR A 66 6.86 12.52 -7.35
C TYR A 66 6.02 13.26 -6.28
N PRO A 67 4.77 12.81 -6.03
CA PRO A 67 3.96 13.34 -4.93
C PRO A 67 4.68 13.24 -3.59
N SER A 68 4.68 14.33 -2.83
CA SER A 68 5.39 14.43 -1.56
C SER A 68 4.40 14.78 -0.45
N LEU A 69 3.63 13.77 -0.04
CA LEU A 69 2.44 13.93 0.80
C LEU A 69 1.44 14.87 0.14
N GLU A 70 1.05 14.52 -1.08
CA GLU A 70 0.05 15.27 -1.82
C GLU A 70 -1.34 15.02 -1.21
N TYR A 71 -2.04 16.10 -0.84
CA TYR A 71 -3.34 16.03 -0.18
C TYR A 71 -4.28 17.18 -0.62
N PRO A 72 -5.48 16.88 -1.11
CA PRO A 72 -5.94 15.57 -1.56
C PRO A 72 -5.04 14.95 -2.64
N GLY A 73 -4.96 13.64 -2.68
CA GLY A 73 -4.15 12.92 -3.68
C GLY A 73 -4.59 13.28 -5.11
N GLY A 74 -3.66 13.66 -5.97
CA GLY A 74 -3.94 14.09 -7.35
C GLY A 74 -4.31 15.56 -7.51
N SER A 75 -4.25 16.37 -6.45
CA SER A 75 -4.47 17.83 -6.48
C SER A 75 -3.29 18.63 -7.04
N GLY A 76 -2.06 18.12 -6.95
CA GLY A 76 -0.81 18.84 -7.22
C GLY A 76 -0.34 19.75 -6.07
N VAL A 77 -0.84 19.54 -4.84
CA VAL A 77 -0.48 20.30 -3.63
C VAL A 77 0.23 19.38 -2.64
N ASP A 78 1.51 19.65 -2.36
CA ASP A 78 2.32 18.86 -1.44
C ASP A 78 2.28 19.44 -0.03
N TYR A 79 2.32 18.56 0.97
CA TYR A 79 2.42 18.92 2.40
C TYR A 79 3.70 18.37 3.04
N LEU A 80 4.59 17.78 2.23
CA LEU A 80 5.91 17.37 2.66
C LEU A 80 6.92 17.76 1.59
N TYR A 81 8.10 18.24 1.97
CA TYR A 81 9.28 18.14 1.13
C TYR A 81 9.97 16.81 1.42
N GLN A 82 10.36 16.63 2.68
CA GLN A 82 11.11 15.48 3.15
C GLN A 82 10.83 15.14 4.64
N GLY A 83 10.57 13.86 4.95
CA GLY A 83 10.52 13.33 6.30
C GLY A 83 11.49 12.15 6.50
N ALA A 84 12.07 12.00 7.70
CA ALA A 84 13.13 11.02 7.93
C ALA A 84 13.18 10.43 9.35
N LEU A 85 13.66 9.18 9.43
CA LEU A 85 13.97 8.49 10.67
C LEU A 85 15.29 8.98 11.27
N TRP A 86 15.26 9.38 12.54
CA TRP A 86 16.46 9.59 13.35
C TRP A 86 16.46 8.61 14.52
N PHE A 87 17.46 7.72 14.57
CA PHE A 87 17.58 6.74 15.64
C PHE A 87 18.88 6.92 16.42
N GLY A 88 18.78 7.17 17.71
CA GLY A 88 19.90 7.43 18.61
C GLY A 88 20.03 6.39 19.72
N ALA A 89 21.26 6.07 20.11
CA ALA A 89 21.53 5.25 21.28
C ALA A 89 22.94 5.50 21.84
N LYS A 90 23.17 4.99 23.05
CA LYS A 90 24.49 4.90 23.68
C LYS A 90 25.10 3.52 23.45
N LYS A 91 26.35 3.49 22.98
CA LYS A 91 27.10 2.26 22.69
C LYS A 91 28.46 2.27 23.37
N GLN A 92 28.84 1.13 23.94
CA GLN A 92 30.17 0.97 24.54
C GLN A 92 31.23 0.96 23.44
N ARG A 93 32.18 1.90 23.47
CA ARG A 93 33.28 1.97 22.49
C ARG A 93 34.21 0.78 22.63
N ARG A 94 34.67 0.27 21.48
CA ARG A 94 35.64 -0.81 21.35
C ARG A 94 36.77 -0.44 20.39
N ASP A 95 37.91 -1.09 20.56
CA ASP A 95 38.99 -1.02 19.57
C ASP A 95 38.76 -1.97 18.38
N ARG A 96 39.66 -1.93 17.40
CA ARG A 96 39.65 -2.83 16.22
C ARG A 96 39.80 -4.32 16.55
N PHE A 97 40.20 -4.66 17.77
CA PHE A 97 40.30 -6.04 18.25
C PHE A 97 39.10 -6.40 19.14
N ASN A 98 38.07 -5.56 19.14
CA ASN A 98 36.82 -5.75 19.86
C ASN A 98 37.00 -5.69 21.40
N ASN A 99 38.07 -5.09 21.92
CA ASN A 99 38.25 -4.88 23.36
C ASN A 99 37.47 -3.65 23.84
N ARG A 100 36.87 -3.73 25.04
CA ARG A 100 36.19 -2.58 25.67
C ARG A 100 37.18 -1.49 26.05
N LEU A 101 36.77 -0.25 25.81
CA LEU A 101 37.55 0.95 26.08
C LEU A 101 37.05 1.71 27.32
N TYR A 102 38.00 2.23 28.09
CA TYR A 102 37.77 2.93 29.35
C TYR A 102 38.54 4.24 29.39
N TRP A 103 37.95 5.27 30.01
CA TRP A 103 38.64 6.53 30.25
C TRP A 103 39.71 6.35 31.33
N LEU A 104 40.95 6.75 31.04
CA LEU A 104 42.01 6.75 32.06
C LEU A 104 41.67 7.74 33.19
N VAL A 105 41.12 8.90 32.83
CA VAL A 105 40.59 9.92 33.73
C VAL A 105 39.21 10.35 33.25
N TYR A 106 38.25 10.43 34.18
CA TYR A 106 36.86 10.81 33.89
C TYR A 106 36.43 11.96 34.83
N PRO A 107 35.74 13.00 34.33
CA PRO A 107 35.35 13.22 32.93
C PRO A 107 36.54 13.57 32.01
N PRO A 108 36.48 13.23 30.71
CA PRO A 108 37.52 13.58 29.75
C PRO A 108 37.52 15.09 29.46
N SER A 109 38.65 15.63 28.99
CA SER A 109 38.80 17.01 28.54
C SER A 109 39.72 17.10 27.32
N GLU A 110 39.79 18.25 26.65
CA GLU A 110 40.69 18.46 25.50
C GLU A 110 42.18 18.16 25.79
N ILE A 111 42.58 18.15 27.07
CA ILE A 111 43.95 17.88 27.50
C ILE A 111 44.07 16.46 28.11
N ASN A 112 42.95 15.80 28.37
CA ASN A 112 42.89 14.52 29.07
C ASN A 112 41.80 13.61 28.47
N ASP A 113 42.14 13.05 27.30
CA ASP A 113 41.29 12.21 26.45
C ASP A 113 41.82 10.78 26.33
N THR A 114 42.73 10.38 27.23
CA THR A 114 43.41 9.08 27.13
C THR A 114 42.45 7.93 27.41
N ILE A 115 42.36 7.01 26.44
CA ILE A 115 41.56 5.80 26.50
C ILE A 115 42.48 4.58 26.69
N ILE A 116 42.06 3.63 27.52
CA ILE A 116 42.77 2.39 27.82
C ILE A 116 41.85 1.16 27.69
N THR A 117 42.42 -0.02 27.51
CA THR A 117 41.70 -1.30 27.56
C THR A 117 41.78 -1.92 28.95
N ALA A 118 41.00 -2.96 29.22
CA ALA A 118 41.10 -3.74 30.46
C ALA A 118 42.46 -4.46 30.63
N SER A 119 43.25 -4.59 29.56
CA SER A 119 44.59 -5.17 29.62
C SER A 119 45.69 -4.16 29.98
N ASP A 120 45.38 -2.86 30.03
CA ASP A 120 46.35 -1.84 30.44
C ASP A 120 46.64 -1.96 31.95
N PRO A 121 47.90 -1.93 32.41
CA PRO A 121 48.25 -2.01 33.83
C PRO A 121 47.63 -0.93 34.72
N ARG A 122 47.20 0.19 34.13
CA ARG A 122 46.55 1.32 34.84
C ARG A 122 45.04 1.14 34.97
N TRP A 123 44.47 0.10 34.38
CA TRP A 123 43.05 -0.22 34.47
C TRP A 123 42.69 -0.82 35.84
N ASN A 124 41.50 -0.50 36.33
CA ASN A 124 40.87 -1.12 37.50
C ASN A 124 39.34 -1.04 37.37
N SER A 125 38.61 -1.71 38.26
CA SER A 125 37.14 -1.81 38.18
C SER A 125 36.40 -0.48 38.40
N SER A 126 37.06 0.58 38.87
CA SER A 126 36.45 1.91 39.02
C SER A 126 36.60 2.79 37.78
N LYS A 127 37.26 2.33 36.72
CA LYS A 127 37.38 3.10 35.48
C LYS A 127 36.04 3.18 34.76
N ALA A 128 35.65 4.39 34.37
CA ALA A 128 34.44 4.62 33.60
C ALA A 128 34.63 4.10 32.18
N ALA A 129 33.65 3.35 31.69
CA ALA A 129 33.66 2.86 30.32
C ALA A 129 33.37 3.99 29.33
N VAL A 130 34.00 3.95 28.15
CA VAL A 130 33.76 4.93 27.09
C VAL A 130 32.42 4.61 26.44
N MET A 131 31.40 5.41 26.76
CA MET A 131 30.07 5.33 26.14
C MET A 131 29.93 6.42 25.08
N ASP A 132 29.69 6.01 23.84
CA ASP A 132 29.45 6.90 22.71
C ASP A 132 27.96 7.16 22.58
N THR A 133 27.57 8.44 22.49
CA THR A 133 26.23 8.86 22.04
C THR A 133 26.27 8.95 20.52
N LEU A 134 25.50 8.11 19.84
CA LEU A 134 25.48 7.99 18.38
C LEU A 134 24.05 8.15 17.88
N VAL A 135 23.90 8.71 16.67
CA VAL A 135 22.64 8.78 15.93
C VAL A 135 22.93 8.31 14.52
N SER A 136 22.00 7.55 13.96
CA SER A 136 21.92 7.24 12.54
C SER A 136 20.67 7.90 11.97
N VAL A 137 20.82 8.62 10.86
CA VAL A 137 19.74 9.37 10.21
C VAL A 137 19.48 8.90 8.79
N GLY A 138 18.22 8.95 8.36
CA GLY A 138 17.86 8.84 6.95
C GLY A 138 18.29 10.08 6.19
N PHE A 139 17.85 11.24 6.67
CA PHE A 139 18.20 12.57 6.18
C PHE A 139 18.24 13.54 7.36
N ASP A 140 19.17 14.50 7.36
CA ASP A 140 19.37 15.41 8.50
C ASP A 140 18.89 16.86 8.31
N GLY A 141 18.31 17.19 7.16
CA GLY A 141 17.72 18.50 6.89
C GLY A 141 18.68 19.50 6.26
N ASP A 142 19.80 19.78 6.92
CA ASP A 142 20.62 20.96 6.60
C ASP A 142 21.98 20.64 5.97
N TRP A 143 22.52 19.44 6.17
CA TRP A 143 23.88 19.08 5.76
C TRP A 143 23.93 17.98 4.69
N ASP A 144 22.75 17.55 4.20
CA ASP A 144 22.60 16.44 3.26
C ASP A 144 23.33 15.17 3.73
N ILE A 145 23.23 14.85 5.01
CA ILE A 145 23.84 13.65 5.59
C ILE A 145 22.82 12.51 5.61
N TYR A 146 23.22 11.37 5.06
CA TYR A 146 22.45 10.12 4.93
C TYR A 146 23.30 8.97 5.48
N GLU A 147 22.93 8.44 6.65
CA GLU A 147 23.67 7.38 7.33
C GLU A 147 23.01 6.01 7.15
N PHE A 148 21.69 5.99 7.00
CA PHE A 148 20.97 4.81 6.53
C PHE A 148 21.12 4.66 5.02
N LEU A 149 21.65 3.52 4.58
CA LEU A 149 21.88 3.23 3.18
C LEU A 149 21.49 1.78 2.85
N PRO A 150 21.08 1.50 1.60
CA PRO A 150 20.83 0.14 1.14
C PRO A 150 22.08 -0.73 1.21
N ALA A 151 21.92 -2.05 1.09
CA ALA A 151 23.04 -2.98 1.16
C ALA A 151 24.01 -2.74 -0.02
N TYR A 152 23.50 -2.64 -1.24
CA TYR A 152 24.28 -2.51 -2.48
C TYR A 152 24.38 -1.06 -2.97
N ASN A 153 25.28 -0.28 -2.33
CA ASN A 153 25.61 1.10 -2.71
C ASN A 153 26.80 1.16 -3.73
N PRO A 154 26.76 2.01 -4.78
CA PRO A 154 27.80 2.20 -5.80
C PRO A 154 29.25 2.45 -5.38
N LEU A 155 29.57 2.63 -4.09
CA LEU A 155 30.96 2.67 -3.61
C LEU A 155 31.46 1.34 -3.02
N LEU A 156 30.60 0.33 -2.92
CA LEU A 156 30.99 -1.06 -2.59
C LEU A 156 31.86 -1.72 -3.66
N VAL A 157 31.95 -1.19 -4.87
CA VAL A 157 32.95 -1.63 -5.88
C VAL A 157 34.40 -1.44 -5.39
N SER A 158 34.63 -0.63 -4.34
CA SER A 158 35.94 -0.58 -3.68
C SER A 158 36.25 -1.86 -2.89
N ASN A 159 35.23 -2.59 -2.44
CA ASN A 159 35.36 -3.97 -1.98
C ASN A 159 35.36 -4.90 -3.20
N LEU A 160 36.56 -5.23 -3.66
CA LEU A 160 36.77 -6.09 -4.83
C LEU A 160 36.04 -7.45 -4.73
N GLU A 161 35.80 -7.95 -3.51
CA GLU A 161 35.11 -9.23 -3.29
C GLU A 161 33.59 -9.14 -3.53
N GLN A 162 33.01 -7.94 -3.57
CA GLN A 162 31.57 -7.73 -3.72
C GLN A 162 31.19 -7.09 -5.07
N THR A 163 32.14 -6.90 -5.98
CA THR A 163 31.89 -6.23 -7.27
C THR A 163 30.87 -6.99 -8.13
N ASP A 164 30.98 -8.32 -8.19
CA ASP A 164 30.05 -9.15 -8.97
C ASP A 164 28.65 -9.16 -8.34
N ASN A 165 28.57 -9.31 -7.01
CA ASN A 165 27.31 -9.24 -6.28
C ASN A 165 26.63 -7.88 -6.47
N TYR A 166 27.39 -6.79 -6.43
CA TYR A 166 26.86 -5.46 -6.71
C TYR A 166 26.27 -5.36 -8.12
N ALA A 167 26.96 -5.89 -9.14
CA ALA A 167 26.46 -5.86 -10.52
C ALA A 167 25.13 -6.61 -10.71
N ILE A 168 24.90 -7.66 -9.90
CA ILE A 168 23.68 -8.47 -9.94
C ILE A 168 22.56 -7.82 -9.12
N TYR A 169 22.82 -7.53 -7.85
CA TYR A 169 21.77 -7.27 -6.86
C TYR A 169 21.45 -5.80 -6.69
N ASN A 170 22.28 -4.85 -7.17
CA ASN A 170 21.99 -3.43 -6.97
C ASN A 170 20.63 -3.02 -7.55
N ASN A 171 20.18 -3.63 -8.66
CA ASN A 171 18.91 -3.32 -9.33
C ASN A 171 17.71 -3.97 -8.65
N GLN A 172 17.99 -4.91 -7.74
CA GLN A 172 16.98 -5.67 -7.01
C GLN A 172 16.87 -5.19 -5.55
N ASP A 173 17.86 -4.47 -5.03
CA ASP A 173 17.86 -3.82 -3.72
C ASP A 173 16.98 -2.54 -3.72
N GLY A 174 15.67 -2.76 -3.82
CA GLY A 174 14.64 -1.72 -3.91
C GLY A 174 13.54 -1.87 -2.86
N ILE A 175 12.33 -1.47 -3.21
CA ILE A 175 11.14 -1.52 -2.35
C ILE A 175 10.16 -2.59 -2.88
N SER A 176 9.84 -3.59 -2.05
CA SER A 176 8.80 -4.60 -2.32
C SER A 176 7.39 -4.01 -2.14
N TYR A 177 6.39 -4.66 -2.73
CA TYR A 177 4.98 -4.28 -2.65
C TYR A 177 4.12 -5.50 -2.33
N ALA A 178 3.13 -5.34 -1.43
CA ALA A 178 2.10 -6.34 -1.15
C ALA A 178 0.73 -5.66 -1.01
N THR A 179 -0.37 -6.39 -1.21
CA THR A 179 -1.73 -5.78 -1.15
C THR A 179 -2.83 -6.75 -0.76
N THR A 180 -3.67 -6.32 0.21
CA THR A 180 -4.89 -7.04 0.62
C THR A 180 -5.97 -7.11 -0.48
N ARG A 181 -5.82 -6.35 -1.57
CA ARG A 181 -6.78 -6.33 -2.69
C ARG A 181 -6.68 -7.55 -3.59
N ARG A 182 -5.53 -8.22 -3.59
CA ARG A 182 -5.26 -9.39 -4.43
C ARG A 182 -4.94 -10.64 -3.62
N GLN A 183 -4.39 -10.45 -2.42
CA GLN A 183 -3.85 -11.48 -1.56
C GLN A 183 -4.44 -11.29 -0.15
N LYS A 184 -4.60 -12.35 0.63
CA LYS A 184 -5.19 -12.34 1.96
C LYS A 184 -4.38 -13.26 2.83
N ARG A 185 -3.99 -12.74 3.98
CA ARG A 185 -3.20 -13.47 4.97
C ARG A 185 -3.82 -14.80 5.41
N GLY A 186 -3.03 -15.87 5.40
CA GLY A 186 -3.41 -17.25 5.67
C GLY A 186 -4.32 -17.92 4.61
N VAL A 187 -4.41 -17.41 3.39
CA VAL A 187 -5.30 -17.88 2.32
C VAL A 187 -4.53 -18.14 1.02
N ASP A 188 -4.72 -19.33 0.46
CA ASP A 188 -4.35 -19.66 -0.92
C ASP A 188 -5.27 -18.91 -1.91
N ASP A 189 -4.85 -17.71 -2.33
CA ASP A 189 -5.63 -16.84 -3.21
C ASP A 189 -5.42 -17.10 -4.71
N ASP A 190 -4.35 -17.80 -5.08
CA ASP A 190 -4.00 -18.10 -6.47
C ASP A 190 -4.43 -19.52 -6.91
N GLY A 191 -4.74 -20.39 -5.94
CA GLY A 191 -5.42 -21.66 -6.06
C GLY A 191 -4.50 -22.85 -6.33
N ASP A 192 -3.25 -22.79 -5.89
CA ASP A 192 -2.25 -23.81 -6.17
C ASP A 192 -2.08 -24.89 -5.10
N GLY A 193 -2.81 -24.75 -4.00
CA GLY A 193 -2.88 -25.73 -2.92
C GLY A 193 -1.87 -25.52 -1.80
N LYS A 194 -1.11 -24.43 -1.81
CA LYS A 194 -0.24 -24.04 -0.71
C LYS A 194 -0.72 -22.73 -0.08
N ILE A 195 -0.55 -22.62 1.24
CA ILE A 195 -0.59 -21.33 1.93
C ILE A 195 0.87 -20.87 1.99
N ASP A 196 1.49 -20.63 0.84
CA ASP A 196 2.88 -20.22 0.71
C ASP A 196 3.02 -18.73 0.43
N GLU A 197 2.28 -17.93 1.22
CA GLU A 197 2.49 -16.48 1.42
C GLU A 197 3.88 -16.17 2.01
N ASP A 198 4.93 -16.54 1.29
CA ASP A 198 6.27 -16.09 1.52
C ASP A 198 6.29 -14.55 1.50
N GLY A 199 7.04 -13.97 2.42
CA GLY A 199 7.05 -12.53 2.63
C GLY A 199 7.59 -11.83 1.39
N ALA A 200 6.84 -10.92 0.77
CA ALA A 200 7.24 -10.18 -0.43
C ALA A 200 8.75 -9.86 -0.50
N GLY A 201 9.48 -10.59 -1.36
CA GLY A 201 10.93 -10.72 -1.33
C GLY A 201 11.41 -11.91 -0.47
N PHE A 202 12.43 -11.68 0.34
CA PHE A 202 13.05 -12.73 1.14
C PHE A 202 12.27 -13.00 2.44
N THR A 203 11.79 -14.24 2.59
CA THR A 203 11.18 -14.74 3.83
C THR A 203 12.23 -15.05 4.89
N PHE A 204 12.19 -14.31 6.00
CA PHE A 204 13.02 -14.59 7.17
C PHE A 204 12.52 -15.84 7.91
N PRO A 205 13.41 -16.63 8.53
CA PRO A 205 12.96 -17.76 9.34
C PRO A 205 12.16 -17.26 10.54
N PHE A 206 11.25 -18.10 11.02
CA PHE A 206 10.59 -17.88 12.29
C PHE A 206 11.60 -17.86 13.45
N ARG A 207 11.25 -17.14 14.50
CA ARG A 207 11.99 -17.12 15.76
C ARG A 207 12.02 -18.52 16.38
N ILE A 208 12.97 -18.72 17.30
CA ILE A 208 13.10 -19.96 18.05
C ILE A 208 11.83 -20.27 18.87
N SER A 209 11.55 -21.56 19.10
CA SER A 209 10.32 -22.01 19.78
C SER A 209 10.03 -21.34 21.13
N SER A 210 11.07 -20.96 21.90
CA SER A 210 10.90 -20.28 23.20
C SER A 210 10.39 -18.84 23.09
N GLU A 211 10.40 -18.26 21.90
CA GLU A 211 9.95 -16.90 21.62
C GLU A 211 8.60 -16.88 20.90
N LEU A 212 8.11 -18.02 20.43
CA LEU A 212 6.80 -18.13 19.80
C LEU A 212 5.71 -18.43 20.84
N PRO A 213 4.46 -18.01 20.58
CA PRO A 213 3.32 -18.49 21.35
C PRO A 213 3.25 -20.02 21.34
N THR A 214 2.78 -20.61 22.44
CA THR A 214 2.81 -22.08 22.67
C THR A 214 2.23 -22.87 21.50
N GLN A 215 1.11 -22.41 20.92
CA GLN A 215 0.43 -23.08 19.82
C GLN A 215 1.25 -23.11 18.51
N PHE A 216 2.14 -22.14 18.26
CA PHE A 216 3.01 -22.12 17.08
C PHE A 216 4.42 -22.67 17.36
N SER A 217 4.76 -22.93 18.63
CA SER A 217 6.14 -23.19 19.05
C SER A 217 6.75 -24.50 18.51
N GLU A 218 5.93 -25.53 18.28
CA GLU A 218 6.37 -26.88 17.89
C GLU A 218 6.72 -26.96 16.40
N ASP A 219 5.77 -26.63 15.52
CA ASP A 219 5.92 -26.80 14.07
C ASP A 219 6.61 -25.60 13.38
N PHE A 220 6.56 -24.39 13.95
CA PHE A 220 7.10 -23.19 13.28
C PHE A 220 8.47 -22.76 13.81
N GLY A 221 8.83 -23.13 15.05
CA GLY A 221 10.01 -22.59 15.74
C GLY A 221 11.34 -22.79 15.00
N GLY A 222 11.96 -21.70 14.54
CA GLY A 222 13.25 -21.70 13.85
C GLY A 222 13.22 -22.19 12.39
N GLN A 223 12.05 -22.47 11.83
CA GLN A 223 11.88 -22.94 10.46
C GLN A 223 11.68 -21.77 9.50
N PHE A 224 11.98 -21.95 8.21
CA PHE A 224 11.47 -21.07 7.16
C PHE A 224 10.02 -21.42 6.85
N LEU A 225 9.23 -20.45 6.35
CA LEU A 225 7.83 -20.70 6.00
C LEU A 225 7.69 -21.84 5.00
N ALA A 226 8.52 -21.85 3.94
CA ALA A 226 8.59 -22.91 2.94
C ALA A 226 8.93 -24.30 3.50
N ASP A 227 9.59 -24.37 4.66
CA ASP A 227 9.93 -25.64 5.32
C ASP A 227 8.79 -26.18 6.21
N VAL A 228 7.75 -25.38 6.49
CA VAL A 228 6.64 -25.76 7.38
C VAL A 228 5.73 -26.79 6.68
N PRO A 229 5.42 -27.93 7.32
CA PRO A 229 4.51 -28.92 6.73
C PRO A 229 3.10 -28.33 6.48
N PRO A 230 2.45 -28.57 5.34
CA PRO A 230 1.10 -28.04 5.04
C PRO A 230 0.05 -28.37 6.12
N GLY A 231 0.16 -29.53 6.78
CA GLY A 231 -0.74 -29.91 7.87
C GLY A 231 -0.64 -29.05 9.13
N ALA A 232 0.48 -28.36 9.36
CA ALA A 232 0.66 -27.47 10.51
C ALA A 232 -0.25 -26.23 10.43
N PHE A 233 -0.64 -25.80 9.22
CA PHE A 233 -1.51 -24.64 9.01
C PHE A 233 -2.97 -24.89 9.40
N THR A 234 -3.38 -26.14 9.65
CA THR A 234 -4.73 -26.45 10.19
C THR A 234 -5.00 -25.76 11.53
N ILE A 235 -3.95 -25.34 12.24
CA ILE A 235 -4.07 -24.55 13.47
C ILE A 235 -4.77 -23.19 13.25
N LEU A 236 -4.73 -22.66 12.01
CA LEU A 236 -5.36 -21.40 11.60
C LEU A 236 -6.88 -21.56 11.40
N ASP A 237 -7.42 -22.78 11.41
CA ASP A 237 -8.87 -23.00 11.39
C ASP A 237 -9.54 -22.50 12.70
N ASP A 238 -8.79 -22.39 13.80
CA ASP A 238 -9.25 -21.69 15.02
C ASP A 238 -9.15 -20.17 14.80
N PRO A 239 -10.29 -19.43 14.82
CA PRO A 239 -10.28 -17.98 14.59
C PRO A 239 -9.35 -17.21 15.53
N ILE A 240 -9.15 -17.71 16.76
CA ILE A 240 -8.25 -17.06 17.73
C ILE A 240 -6.79 -17.16 17.26
N ASN A 241 -6.39 -18.30 16.69
CA ASN A 241 -5.04 -18.49 16.18
C ASN A 241 -4.82 -17.69 14.88
N ALA A 242 -5.83 -17.63 14.01
CA ALA A 242 -5.78 -16.79 12.80
C ALA A 242 -5.67 -15.29 13.10
N GLU A 243 -6.28 -14.80 14.18
CA GLU A 243 -6.19 -13.38 14.59
C GLU A 243 -4.76 -12.96 15.00
N ILE A 244 -4.02 -13.86 15.66
CA ILE A 244 -2.64 -13.62 16.11
C ILE A 244 -1.58 -14.14 15.12
N TRP A 245 -2.01 -14.77 14.03
CA TRP A 245 -1.12 -15.21 12.96
C TRP A 245 -0.53 -13.98 12.26
N PHE A 246 0.66 -13.59 12.73
CA PHE A 246 1.39 -12.44 12.24
C PHE A 246 2.80 -12.89 11.85
N PRO A 247 2.97 -13.53 10.66
CA PRO A 247 4.24 -14.11 10.24
C PRO A 247 5.41 -13.15 10.45
N LEU A 248 5.20 -11.87 10.14
CA LEU A 248 6.18 -10.79 10.29
C LEU A 248 6.63 -10.51 11.73
N GLY A 249 5.74 -10.64 12.73
CA GLY A 249 6.11 -10.50 14.15
C GLY A 249 6.85 -11.72 14.68
N PHE A 250 6.62 -12.87 14.04
CA PHE A 250 7.26 -14.13 14.36
C PHE A 250 8.60 -14.32 13.65
N MET A 251 8.94 -13.48 12.66
CA MET A 251 10.20 -13.54 11.92
C MET A 251 11.41 -13.07 12.74
N ASP A 252 12.54 -13.74 12.56
CA ASP A 252 13.85 -13.34 13.09
C ASP A 252 14.61 -12.45 12.10
N LEU A 253 14.40 -11.14 12.20
CA LEU A 253 15.10 -10.14 11.38
C LEU A 253 16.61 -10.03 11.67
N SER A 254 17.11 -10.72 12.70
CA SER A 254 18.53 -10.78 13.01
C SER A 254 19.27 -11.85 12.20
N TYR A 255 18.53 -12.69 11.45
CA TYR A 255 19.09 -13.73 10.62
C TYR A 255 20.18 -13.21 9.68
N ARG A 256 21.24 -14.01 9.56
CA ARG A 256 22.40 -13.77 8.69
C ARG A 256 22.52 -14.94 7.74
N SER A 257 22.20 -14.70 6.47
CA SER A 257 22.33 -15.70 5.43
C SER A 257 23.79 -16.17 5.30
N ILE A 258 23.97 -17.49 5.18
CA ILE A 258 25.25 -18.10 4.81
C ILE A 258 25.66 -17.78 3.36
N TYR A 259 24.72 -17.33 2.53
CA TYR A 259 24.91 -17.04 1.10
C TYR A 259 25.26 -15.58 0.79
N SER A 260 25.31 -14.69 1.79
CA SER A 260 25.77 -13.29 1.66
C SER A 260 24.92 -12.36 0.77
N ASN A 261 23.69 -12.74 0.37
CA ASN A 261 22.79 -11.82 -0.33
C ASN A 261 21.96 -10.99 0.68
N TYR A 262 21.87 -9.68 0.45
CA TYR A 262 21.13 -8.72 1.28
C TYR A 262 20.06 -7.93 0.48
N ALA A 263 19.78 -8.32 -0.77
CA ALA A 263 18.69 -7.77 -1.57
C ALA A 263 17.37 -8.49 -1.18
N PHE A 264 16.90 -8.22 0.03
CA PHE A 264 15.73 -8.89 0.61
C PHE A 264 14.40 -8.46 -0.01
N SER A 265 14.41 -7.46 -0.89
CA SER A 265 13.24 -7.05 -1.69
C SER A 265 13.24 -7.63 -3.10
N ALA A 266 14.25 -8.44 -3.44
CA ALA A 266 14.35 -9.09 -4.73
C ALA A 266 13.40 -10.30 -4.78
N PRO A 267 12.60 -10.43 -5.86
CA PRO A 267 11.81 -11.64 -6.06
C PRO A 267 12.68 -12.88 -6.22
N TYR A 268 12.35 -13.93 -5.48
CA TYR A 268 13.11 -15.14 -5.24
C TYR A 268 12.16 -16.35 -5.04
N ASP A 269 12.25 -17.32 -5.95
CA ASP A 269 11.59 -18.63 -5.80
C ASP A 269 12.24 -19.40 -4.63
N ASP A 270 11.68 -19.25 -3.43
CA ASP A 270 12.31 -19.68 -2.18
C ASP A 270 12.11 -21.17 -1.86
N ASP A 271 11.07 -21.76 -2.44
CA ASP A 271 10.70 -23.16 -2.30
C ASP A 271 10.96 -24.00 -3.57
N THR A 272 11.44 -23.39 -4.64
CA THR A 272 11.82 -23.99 -5.92
C THR A 272 10.69 -24.67 -6.68
N ASP A 273 9.45 -24.22 -6.51
CA ASP A 273 8.31 -24.74 -7.25
C ASP A 273 8.20 -24.19 -8.69
N GLY A 274 9.08 -23.24 -9.04
CA GLY A 274 9.17 -22.62 -10.35
C GLY A 274 8.32 -21.37 -10.52
N ARG A 275 7.71 -20.87 -9.44
CA ARG A 275 6.98 -19.62 -9.39
C ARG A 275 7.77 -18.57 -8.60
N ILE A 276 7.36 -17.33 -8.80
CA ILE A 276 7.90 -16.16 -8.10
C ILE A 276 6.64 -15.39 -7.70
N ASP A 277 5.78 -16.05 -6.95
CA ASP A 277 4.46 -15.57 -6.53
C ASP A 277 4.53 -14.65 -5.33
N GLU A 278 5.53 -14.80 -4.45
CA GLU A 278 5.93 -13.86 -3.38
C GLU A 278 4.89 -12.81 -3.04
N ASP A 279 3.75 -13.28 -2.57
CA ASP A 279 2.56 -12.48 -2.41
C ASP A 279 2.48 -11.81 -1.04
N GLY A 280 3.40 -12.16 -0.15
CA GLY A 280 3.51 -11.57 1.16
C GLY A 280 2.33 -11.88 2.07
N ALA A 281 2.42 -11.37 3.29
CA ALA A 281 1.31 -11.33 4.23
C ALA A 281 0.83 -9.88 4.36
N PRO A 282 0.09 -9.34 3.35
CA PRO A 282 -0.26 -7.94 3.33
C PRO A 282 -1.16 -7.56 4.50
N VAL A 283 -0.96 -6.34 5.00
CA VAL A 283 -1.64 -5.74 6.14
C VAL A 283 -2.65 -4.69 5.69
N SER A 284 -2.36 -3.97 4.60
CA SER A 284 -3.22 -2.90 4.08
C SER A 284 -3.49 -3.04 2.58
N GLU A 285 -4.24 -2.10 1.99
CA GLU A 285 -4.49 -2.12 0.55
C GLU A 285 -3.25 -1.77 -0.27
N GLN A 286 -2.23 -1.20 0.38
CA GLN A 286 -0.94 -0.91 -0.23
C GLN A 286 0.15 -0.92 0.84
N ASP A 287 0.98 -1.95 0.77
CA ASP A 287 2.13 -2.12 1.63
C ASP A 287 3.41 -1.88 0.82
N TYR A 288 4.34 -1.12 1.39
CA TYR A 288 5.70 -1.05 0.88
C TYR A 288 6.68 -1.55 1.92
N ILE A 289 7.68 -2.32 1.50
CA ILE A 289 8.67 -2.94 2.39
C ILE A 289 10.07 -2.67 1.85
N SER A 290 10.99 -2.25 2.71
CA SER A 290 12.37 -1.98 2.32
C SER A 290 13.35 -2.23 3.46
N PHE A 291 14.64 -2.36 3.12
CA PHE A 291 15.70 -2.66 4.07
C PHE A 291 16.89 -1.72 3.90
N TYR A 292 17.43 -1.25 5.01
CA TYR A 292 18.64 -0.43 5.04
C TYR A 292 19.43 -0.55 6.33
N TYR A 293 20.65 0.00 6.31
CA TYR A 293 21.69 -0.26 7.28
C TYR A 293 22.46 1.01 7.58
N ASP A 294 22.84 1.21 8.84
CA ASP A 294 23.84 2.22 9.19
C ASP A 294 25.28 1.72 8.99
N TYR A 295 25.45 0.41 8.77
CA TYR A 295 26.73 -0.26 8.61
C TYR A 295 26.83 -1.00 7.28
N CYS A 296 28.05 -1.33 6.87
CA CYS A 296 28.27 -2.21 5.72
C CYS A 296 28.10 -3.69 6.11
N PRO A 297 27.11 -4.42 5.57
CA PRO A 297 26.88 -5.82 5.93
C PRO A 297 27.96 -6.78 5.42
N PHE A 298 28.81 -6.33 4.48
CA PHE A 298 29.87 -7.13 3.86
C PHE A 298 31.24 -7.05 4.54
N GLY A 299 31.31 -6.52 5.76
CA GLY A 299 32.49 -6.69 6.63
C GLY A 299 33.67 -5.74 6.41
N THR A 300 33.43 -4.50 5.97
CA THR A 300 34.46 -3.47 5.89
C THR A 300 34.71 -2.76 7.23
N ASP A 301 35.97 -2.43 7.55
CA ASP A 301 36.37 -1.81 8.82
C ASP A 301 35.76 -0.41 9.04
N TYR A 302 35.46 -0.09 10.31
CA TYR A 302 34.93 1.19 10.78
C TYR A 302 35.67 2.41 10.22
N GLY A 303 34.95 3.30 9.53
CA GLY A 303 35.49 4.56 9.00
C GLY A 303 36.47 4.40 7.84
N GLN A 304 36.61 3.18 7.28
CA GLN A 304 37.36 2.87 6.06
C GLN A 304 36.51 2.08 5.04
N ASP A 305 35.20 1.96 5.28
CA ASP A 305 34.27 1.23 4.44
C ASP A 305 34.02 1.86 3.07
N GLY A 306 34.49 3.08 2.85
CA GLY A 306 34.35 3.79 1.59
C GLY A 306 32.90 4.16 1.26
N ARG A 307 31.96 4.04 2.21
CA ARG A 307 30.57 4.48 2.02
C ARG A 307 30.50 6.00 2.11
N ASP A 308 29.87 6.61 1.11
CA ASP A 308 29.61 8.05 1.12
C ASP A 308 28.29 8.32 1.85
N TYR A 309 28.41 8.94 3.02
CA TYR A 309 27.31 9.25 3.92
C TYR A 309 26.76 10.66 3.72
N GLY A 310 27.16 11.40 2.68
CA GLY A 310 26.63 12.74 2.42
C GLY A 310 26.70 13.12 0.95
N THR A 311 26.80 14.42 0.63
CA THR A 311 26.92 14.90 -0.75
C THR A 311 28.23 14.49 -1.42
N SER A 312 29.27 14.16 -0.63
CA SER A 312 30.57 13.73 -1.15
C SER A 312 31.36 12.93 -0.11
N SER A 313 32.17 11.98 -0.59
CA SER A 313 33.04 11.14 0.23
C SER A 313 33.84 11.96 1.25
N GLY A 314 33.64 11.66 2.54
CA GLY A 314 34.36 12.28 3.66
C GLY A 314 33.70 13.55 4.23
N SER A 315 32.49 13.92 3.77
CA SER A 315 31.72 15.03 4.35
C SER A 315 31.33 14.82 5.81
N SER A 316 31.17 13.55 6.23
CA SER A 316 30.88 13.15 7.61
C SER A 316 31.68 11.91 8.01
N LYS A 317 32.01 11.81 9.29
CA LYS A 317 32.61 10.61 9.89
C LYS A 317 31.53 9.80 10.61
N HIS A 318 30.92 8.85 9.90
CA HIS A 318 29.92 7.98 10.49
C HIS A 318 30.55 6.91 11.39
N TYR A 319 29.95 6.70 12.57
CA TYR A 319 30.26 5.59 13.47
C TYR A 319 28.98 4.80 13.73
N PRO A 320 28.82 3.60 13.16
CA PRO A 320 27.55 2.92 13.21
C PRO A 320 27.22 2.36 14.59
N LEU A 321 25.94 2.45 14.92
CA LEU A 321 25.27 1.66 15.95
C LEU A 321 25.32 0.16 15.58
N ASN A 322 25.43 -0.18 14.29
CA ASN A 322 25.33 -1.53 13.70
C ASN A 322 23.89 -2.03 13.74
N ILE A 323 22.98 -1.30 13.12
CA ILE A 323 21.57 -1.62 13.03
C ILE A 323 21.13 -1.91 11.60
N ARG A 324 20.22 -2.88 11.48
CA ARG A 324 19.43 -3.14 10.28
C ARG A 324 18.04 -2.58 10.55
N VAL A 325 17.47 -1.88 9.59
CA VAL A 325 16.09 -1.41 9.65
C VAL A 325 15.31 -2.06 8.51
N ARG A 326 14.18 -2.68 8.85
CA ARG A 326 13.11 -2.94 7.88
C ARG A 326 12.09 -1.81 8.04
N GLN A 327 11.86 -1.04 6.98
CA GLN A 327 10.83 -0.01 6.96
C GLN A 327 9.64 -0.55 6.18
N MET A 328 8.46 -0.39 6.76
CA MET A 328 7.20 -0.69 6.09
C MET A 328 6.26 0.49 6.15
N SER A 329 5.35 0.59 5.19
CA SER A 329 4.32 1.61 5.22
C SER A 329 3.01 1.10 4.68
N TYR A 330 1.91 1.57 5.28
CA TYR A 330 0.57 1.01 5.12
C TYR A 330 -0.46 2.10 4.81
N GLN A 331 -1.32 1.84 3.82
CA GLN A 331 -2.40 2.75 3.42
C GLN A 331 -3.67 2.01 3.00
N TRP A 332 -4.82 2.64 3.26
CA TRP A 332 -6.15 2.19 2.83
C TRP A 332 -6.88 3.30 2.06
N SER A 333 -7.85 2.90 1.26
CA SER A 333 -8.76 3.80 0.53
C SER A 333 -10.07 4.10 1.27
N TYR A 334 -10.28 3.52 2.46
CA TYR A 334 -11.56 3.56 3.16
C TYR A 334 -11.84 4.97 3.69
N GLU A 335 -13.07 5.45 3.52
CA GLU A 335 -13.43 6.86 3.72
C GLU A 335 -12.99 7.45 5.07
N TYR A 336 -13.07 6.67 6.15
CA TYR A 336 -12.72 7.13 7.49
C TYR A 336 -11.21 7.10 7.83
N ILE A 337 -10.37 6.48 6.99
CA ILE A 337 -8.91 6.32 7.18
C ILE A 337 -8.07 6.59 5.94
N LYS A 338 -8.67 7.03 4.83
CA LYS A 338 -7.97 7.39 3.58
C LYS A 338 -6.94 8.51 3.76
N ASN A 339 -7.08 9.30 4.82
CA ASN A 339 -6.16 10.38 5.22
C ASN A 339 -5.13 9.92 6.27
N LEU A 340 -4.64 8.68 6.19
CA LEU A 340 -3.66 8.13 7.13
C LEU A 340 -2.67 7.22 6.41
N VAL A 341 -1.37 7.38 6.73
CA VAL A 341 -0.32 6.41 6.41
C VAL A 341 0.41 6.06 7.69
N TYR A 342 0.57 4.76 7.96
CA TYR A 342 1.52 4.30 8.97
C TYR A 342 2.88 4.09 8.34
N VAL A 343 3.94 4.45 9.08
CA VAL A 343 5.31 4.07 8.77
C VAL A 343 5.85 3.30 9.96
N GLU A 344 6.16 2.03 9.72
CA GLU A 344 6.72 1.09 10.68
C GLU A 344 8.22 0.92 10.45
N PHE A 345 8.97 0.91 11.54
CA PHE A 345 10.41 0.69 11.57
C PHE A 345 10.74 -0.45 12.53
N ASP A 346 11.18 -1.58 11.97
CA ASP A 346 11.76 -2.67 12.74
C ASP A 346 13.27 -2.52 12.81
N ILE A 347 13.76 -2.04 13.95
CA ILE A 347 15.17 -1.75 14.19
C ILE A 347 15.81 -2.95 14.89
N THR A 348 16.73 -3.61 14.21
CA THR A 348 17.44 -4.79 14.73
C THR A 348 18.88 -4.46 15.09
N ASN A 349 19.29 -4.76 16.32
CA ASN A 349 20.68 -4.60 16.76
C ASN A 349 21.53 -5.76 16.21
N MET A 350 22.35 -5.46 15.20
CA MET A 350 23.24 -6.42 14.56
C MET A 350 24.61 -6.51 15.25
N ASN A 351 24.80 -5.88 16.42
CA ASN A 351 26.00 -6.06 17.22
C ASN A 351 25.99 -7.42 17.93
N PRO A 352 27.04 -8.26 17.80
CA PRO A 352 27.12 -9.55 18.48
C PRO A 352 27.34 -9.48 20.00
N LEU A 353 27.83 -8.36 20.52
CA LEU A 353 28.39 -8.27 21.89
C LEU A 353 27.79 -7.17 22.76
N ASP A 354 27.33 -6.07 22.17
CA ASP A 354 26.90 -4.89 22.93
C ASP A 354 25.42 -4.59 22.73
N SER A 355 24.74 -4.40 23.87
CA SER A 355 23.44 -3.74 23.89
C SER A 355 23.59 -2.26 23.54
N LEU A 356 22.60 -1.74 22.83
CA LEU A 356 22.38 -0.32 22.68
C LEU A 356 21.59 0.15 23.91
N TYR A 357 22.06 1.19 24.57
CA TYR A 357 21.45 1.73 25.78
C TYR A 357 20.82 3.09 25.52
N ASP A 358 19.81 3.45 26.31
CA ASP A 358 19.17 4.78 26.23
C ASP A 358 18.77 5.15 24.80
N CYS A 359 18.09 4.21 24.14
CA CYS A 359 17.54 4.41 22.81
C CYS A 359 16.56 5.58 22.81
N ALA A 360 16.65 6.40 21.78
CA ALA A 360 15.78 7.54 21.52
C ALA A 360 15.52 7.61 20.01
N MET A 361 14.33 8.06 19.63
CA MET A 361 13.95 8.18 18.24
C MET A 361 13.31 9.54 17.98
N GLY A 362 13.41 10.00 16.75
CA GLY A 362 12.66 11.14 16.28
C GLY A 362 12.26 10.98 14.83
N ILE A 363 11.15 11.62 14.49
CA ILE A 363 10.76 11.86 13.10
C ILE A 363 11.06 13.32 12.80
N TYR A 364 11.95 13.52 11.84
CA TYR A 364 12.24 14.83 11.27
C TYR A 364 11.28 15.06 10.10
N MET A 365 10.66 16.24 10.01
CA MET A 365 9.76 16.63 8.92
C MET A 365 10.05 18.06 8.46
N ASP A 366 10.32 18.18 7.17
CA ASP A 366 10.50 19.41 6.40
C ASP A 366 9.32 19.48 5.42
N CYS A 367 8.32 20.33 5.69
CA CYS A 367 7.00 20.14 5.10
C CYS A 367 6.77 20.90 3.78
N ASP A 368 7.47 22.00 3.52
CA ASP A 368 7.32 22.90 2.37
C ASP A 368 5.90 22.89 1.76
N VAL A 369 4.94 23.33 2.56
CA VAL A 369 3.52 23.12 2.30
C VAL A 369 3.07 24.05 1.17
N GLY A 370 2.63 23.51 0.04
CA GLY A 370 2.09 24.32 -1.05
C GLY A 370 2.08 23.68 -2.44
N PRO A 371 1.66 24.42 -3.48
CA PRO A 371 1.53 23.90 -4.83
C PRO A 371 2.88 23.46 -5.41
N GLN A 372 2.94 22.26 -5.99
CA GLN A 372 4.14 21.70 -6.63
C GLN A 372 4.75 22.65 -7.69
N THR A 373 3.92 23.51 -8.29
CA THR A 373 4.35 24.45 -9.33
C THR A 373 5.13 25.68 -8.83
N TRP A 374 5.15 25.95 -7.52
CA TRP A 374 5.77 27.15 -6.94
C TRP A 374 7.25 26.96 -6.60
N GLY A 375 7.77 25.73 -6.61
CA GLY A 375 9.16 25.45 -6.27
C GLY A 375 9.47 25.89 -4.83
N ALA A 376 10.65 26.46 -4.60
CA ALA A 376 11.09 26.86 -3.26
C ALA A 376 10.28 28.00 -2.62
N ASP A 377 9.48 28.76 -3.40
CA ASP A 377 8.68 29.85 -2.85
C ASP A 377 7.55 29.34 -1.94
N LYS A 378 7.13 28.07 -2.08
CA LYS A 378 6.03 27.47 -1.29
C LYS A 378 6.37 27.31 0.20
N ALA A 379 7.64 27.18 0.55
CA ALA A 379 8.04 26.96 1.94
C ALA A 379 8.08 28.25 2.77
N SER A 380 7.88 29.42 2.15
CA SER A 380 8.31 30.70 2.73
C SER A 380 7.53 31.13 3.99
N ASP A 381 6.34 30.58 4.16
CA ASP A 381 5.32 30.98 5.12
C ASP A 381 4.67 29.79 5.83
N ASP A 382 5.39 28.68 5.91
CA ASP A 382 4.99 27.55 6.74
C ASP A 382 4.96 27.90 8.24
N LYS A 383 4.12 27.16 8.98
CA LYS A 383 4.05 27.21 10.44
C LYS A 383 3.95 25.83 11.07
N SER A 384 4.91 25.51 11.94
CA SER A 384 4.89 24.31 12.76
C SER A 384 4.26 24.57 14.14
N GLY A 385 3.63 23.54 14.70
CA GLY A 385 3.04 23.56 16.03
C GLY A 385 2.98 22.18 16.68
N TYR A 386 2.41 22.15 17.88
CA TYR A 386 2.26 20.94 18.69
C TYR A 386 0.94 20.93 19.44
N VAL A 387 0.31 19.77 19.50
CA VAL A 387 -0.93 19.51 20.25
C VAL A 387 -0.68 18.38 21.24
N LYS A 388 -0.76 18.69 22.54
CA LYS A 388 -0.63 17.76 23.66
C LYS A 388 -2.00 17.25 24.09
N GLY A 389 -2.09 15.94 24.35
CA GLY A 389 -3.30 15.35 24.92
C GLY A 389 -3.30 13.82 24.89
N THR A 390 -3.95 13.22 25.88
CA THR A 390 -4.00 11.76 26.03
C THR A 390 -4.73 11.12 24.85
N GLY A 391 -4.10 10.12 24.24
CA GLY A 391 -4.67 9.36 23.13
C GLY A 391 -4.51 9.99 21.75
N TYR A 392 -4.12 11.26 21.62
CA TYR A 392 -4.00 11.94 20.32
C TYR A 392 -2.77 12.83 20.14
N GLU A 393 -1.88 13.02 21.11
CA GLU A 393 -0.73 13.94 21.02
C GLU A 393 0.08 13.84 19.69
N PHE A 394 0.28 15.00 19.01
CA PHE A 394 0.92 15.09 17.68
C PHE A 394 1.66 16.43 17.46
N ALA A 395 2.63 16.43 16.53
CA ALA A 395 3.24 17.62 15.93
C ALA A 395 2.62 17.88 14.55
N TYR A 396 2.60 19.14 14.10
CA TYR A 396 1.98 19.50 12.81
C TYR A 396 2.63 20.69 12.11
N THR A 397 2.42 20.82 10.81
CA THR A 397 2.80 21.96 9.96
C THR A 397 1.69 22.32 8.98
N TYR A 398 1.57 23.59 8.60
CA TYR A 398 0.63 24.10 7.60
C TYR A 398 1.13 25.41 6.98
N ASP A 399 0.57 25.79 5.82
CA ASP A 399 0.83 27.09 5.21
C ASP A 399 0.04 28.21 5.92
N ALA A 400 0.71 29.31 6.31
CA ALA A 400 0.11 30.29 7.21
C ALA A 400 -0.95 31.19 6.55
N ASP A 401 -0.88 31.43 5.25
CA ASP A 401 -1.82 32.27 4.50
C ASP A 401 -2.80 31.48 3.61
N TYR A 402 -2.63 30.15 3.61
CA TYR A 402 -3.34 29.13 2.85
C TYR A 402 -3.23 29.29 1.33
N ASP A 403 -2.22 30.00 0.83
CA ASP A 403 -1.99 30.30 -0.58
C ASP A 403 -3.22 30.85 -1.31
N ASN A 404 -4.00 31.71 -0.63
CA ASN A 404 -5.32 32.19 -1.08
C ASN A 404 -6.36 31.06 -1.30
N GLY A 405 -6.29 29.99 -0.51
CA GLY A 405 -7.18 28.84 -0.53
C GLY A 405 -6.71 27.68 -1.42
N LEU A 406 -5.47 27.71 -1.92
CA LEU A 406 -4.89 26.59 -2.67
C LEU A 406 -4.36 25.48 -1.74
N THR A 407 -3.94 25.86 -0.53
CA THR A 407 -3.28 24.94 0.42
C THR A 407 -3.94 25.01 1.80
N PRO A 408 -5.24 24.67 1.92
CA PRO A 408 -5.99 24.86 3.16
C PRO A 408 -5.70 23.83 4.27
N GLY A 409 -5.02 22.74 3.94
CA GLY A 409 -4.83 21.60 4.85
C GLY A 409 -3.74 21.82 5.89
N ILE A 410 -3.60 20.84 6.76
CA ILE A 410 -2.58 20.74 7.81
C ILE A 410 -2.04 19.32 7.78
N VAL A 411 -0.73 19.12 7.89
CA VAL A 411 -0.11 17.79 8.06
C VAL A 411 0.30 17.57 9.50
N GLY A 412 -0.03 16.41 10.06
CA GLY A 412 0.34 15.99 11.41
C GLY A 412 1.10 14.66 11.43
N ALA A 413 1.87 14.45 12.51
CA ALA A 413 2.52 13.19 12.80
C ALA A 413 2.41 12.82 14.29
N ARG A 414 2.12 11.54 14.55
CA ARG A 414 2.02 10.95 15.89
C ARG A 414 2.84 9.68 16.05
N VAL A 415 3.11 9.29 17.30
CA VAL A 415 3.67 7.98 17.65
C VAL A 415 2.53 7.01 18.01
N CYS A 416 2.63 5.76 17.55
CA CYS A 416 1.67 4.68 17.82
C CYS A 416 2.26 3.60 18.73
N THR A 417 3.51 3.21 18.51
CA THR A 417 4.28 2.31 19.39
C THR A 417 5.75 2.75 19.40
N PRO A 418 6.52 2.61 20.51
CA PRO A 418 6.12 2.10 21.82
C PRO A 418 4.99 2.92 22.45
N ASP A 419 4.31 2.34 23.44
CA ASP A 419 3.16 2.94 24.14
C ASP A 419 3.40 4.44 24.40
N PRO A 420 2.73 5.34 23.65
CA PRO A 420 2.93 6.79 23.73
C PRO A 420 2.73 7.33 25.14
N GLU A 421 1.85 6.70 25.92
CA GLU A 421 1.56 7.09 27.28
C GLU A 421 2.67 6.74 28.29
N GLN A 422 3.65 5.93 27.90
CA GLN A 422 4.83 5.58 28.71
C GLN A 422 6.11 6.29 28.25
N LEU A 423 6.04 7.03 27.13
CA LEU A 423 7.17 7.75 26.55
C LEU A 423 7.27 9.17 27.10
N GLN A 424 8.46 9.75 26.98
CA GLN A 424 8.67 11.20 27.07
C GLN A 424 8.71 11.76 25.66
N PHE A 425 7.98 12.85 25.43
CA PHE A 425 7.94 13.56 24.15
C PHE A 425 8.64 14.92 24.24
N HIS A 426 9.36 15.27 23.19
CA HIS A 426 9.83 16.63 22.96
C HIS A 426 9.71 16.94 21.47
N CYS A 427 9.52 18.20 21.10
CA CYS A 427 9.49 18.59 19.69
C CYS A 427 10.32 19.87 19.50
N TRP A 428 11.22 19.88 18.52
CA TRP A 428 12.14 20.98 18.25
C TRP A 428 11.91 21.56 16.87
N TYR A 429 12.12 22.86 16.71
CA TYR A 429 12.29 23.50 15.41
C TYR A 429 13.50 24.44 15.43
N TRP A 430 14.02 24.73 14.24
CA TRP A 430 15.15 25.64 14.03
C TRP A 430 15.05 26.26 12.63
N LYS A 431 15.83 27.32 12.41
CA LYS A 431 15.92 28.00 11.12
C LYS A 431 16.82 27.21 10.15
N VAL A 432 16.48 27.23 8.86
CA VAL A 432 17.32 26.70 7.77
C VAL A 432 18.78 27.15 7.90
N GLY A 433 19.70 26.18 7.76
CA GLY A 433 21.15 26.35 7.88
C GLY A 433 21.68 26.34 9.32
N GLU A 434 20.81 26.21 10.32
CA GLU A 434 21.20 26.15 11.75
C GLU A 434 20.96 24.76 12.38
N GLY A 435 20.75 23.72 11.56
CA GLY A 435 20.56 22.34 12.03
C GLY A 435 21.70 21.76 12.86
N PRO A 436 21.42 20.70 13.62
CA PRO A 436 22.41 20.04 14.46
C PRO A 436 23.55 19.45 13.62
N TYR A 437 24.80 19.68 14.06
CA TYR A 437 25.98 19.28 13.31
C TYR A 437 26.80 18.21 14.04
N ASP A 438 26.95 17.04 13.39
CA ASP A 438 27.62 15.85 13.94
C ASP A 438 28.71 15.27 13.05
N GLY A 439 29.50 16.10 12.36
CA GLY A 439 30.55 15.62 11.45
C GLY A 439 31.66 14.78 12.10
N ASP A 440 31.84 14.84 13.43
CA ASP A 440 32.63 13.88 14.22
C ASP A 440 32.01 13.67 15.62
N PRO A 441 31.17 12.63 15.81
CA PRO A 441 30.42 12.45 17.05
C PRO A 441 31.32 12.06 18.25
N LEU A 442 32.58 11.67 18.02
CA LEU A 442 33.50 11.27 19.09
C LEU A 442 34.32 12.45 19.66
N LYS A 443 34.19 13.64 19.07
CA LYS A 443 34.90 14.84 19.51
C LYS A 443 34.47 15.23 20.94
N ILE A 444 35.43 15.54 21.81
CA ILE A 444 35.14 16.01 23.18
C ILE A 444 34.45 17.39 23.12
N PRO A 445 33.36 17.62 23.87
CA PRO A 445 32.60 18.85 23.75
C PRO A 445 33.24 20.00 24.51
N LYS A 446 32.90 21.22 24.12
CA LYS A 446 33.23 22.42 24.89
C LYS A 446 32.47 22.44 26.23
N PRO A 447 32.94 23.19 27.24
CA PRO A 447 32.19 23.35 28.49
C PRO A 447 30.75 23.85 28.25
N ASN A 448 29.77 23.15 28.82
CA ASN A 448 28.32 23.41 28.70
C ASN A 448 27.67 23.11 27.33
N GLU A 449 28.44 22.54 26.38
CA GLU A 449 27.92 21.96 25.14
C GLU A 449 27.95 20.43 25.25
N THR A 450 27.31 19.75 24.31
CA THR A 450 27.35 18.29 24.21
C THR A 450 27.98 17.83 22.90
N SER A 451 28.67 16.69 22.93
CA SER A 451 29.07 16.00 21.70
C SER A 451 27.85 15.28 21.14
N ASN A 452 27.77 15.17 19.82
CA ASN A 452 26.61 14.59 19.12
C ASN A 452 25.30 15.36 19.42
N GLU A 453 25.11 16.50 18.78
CA GLU A 453 23.97 17.40 18.95
C GLU A 453 22.63 16.68 18.68
N LYS A 454 22.58 15.79 17.67
CA LYS A 454 21.37 15.06 17.31
C LYS A 454 20.90 14.15 18.45
N TYR A 455 21.80 13.41 19.11
CA TYR A 455 21.40 12.50 20.20
C TYR A 455 20.72 13.25 21.34
N TRP A 456 21.25 14.41 21.71
CA TRP A 456 20.71 15.17 22.83
C TRP A 456 19.37 15.82 22.50
N LEU A 457 19.18 16.31 21.27
CA LEU A 457 17.87 16.76 20.80
C LEU A 457 16.82 15.65 20.88
N LEU A 458 17.16 14.42 20.47
CA LEU A 458 16.27 13.26 20.58
C LEU A 458 15.86 12.93 22.03
N THR A 459 16.67 13.32 23.02
CA THR A 459 16.40 13.12 24.45
C THR A 459 15.81 14.36 25.14
N GLY A 460 15.34 15.35 24.38
CA GLY A 460 14.75 16.58 24.92
C GLY A 460 15.76 17.52 25.58
N ARG A 461 17.07 17.33 25.37
CA ARG A 461 18.12 18.20 25.91
C ARG A 461 18.66 19.11 24.82
N ASN A 462 18.56 20.43 25.01
CA ASN A 462 19.21 21.39 24.12
C ASN A 462 20.76 21.22 24.18
N PRO A 463 21.42 20.87 23.06
CA PRO A 463 22.87 20.62 23.02
C PRO A 463 23.71 21.91 23.09
N LYS A 464 23.10 23.07 22.80
CA LYS A 464 23.72 24.40 22.78
C LYS A 464 22.88 25.39 23.61
N PRO A 465 22.76 25.22 24.93
CA PRO A 465 21.89 26.06 25.76
C PRO A 465 22.31 27.53 25.81
N SER A 466 23.56 27.84 25.44
CA SER A 466 24.06 29.20 25.30
C SER A 466 23.63 29.89 23.99
N SER A 467 22.98 29.17 23.07
CA SER A 467 22.55 29.66 21.76
C SER A 467 21.04 29.46 21.57
N PRO A 468 20.28 30.47 21.10
CA PRO A 468 18.83 30.37 20.92
C PRO A 468 18.43 29.65 19.61
N ILE A 469 19.22 28.70 19.13
CA ILE A 469 19.03 28.05 17.82
C ILE A 469 17.85 27.07 17.85
N TYR A 470 17.83 26.18 18.85
CA TYR A 470 16.80 25.16 18.99
C TYR A 470 15.70 25.65 19.92
N THR A 471 14.48 25.73 19.38
CA THR A 471 13.30 26.17 20.13
C THR A 471 12.31 25.01 20.27
N ALA A 472 11.72 24.86 21.45
CA ALA A 472 10.75 23.80 21.73
C ALA A 472 9.37 24.17 21.15
N LEU A 473 8.76 23.26 20.39
CA LEU A 473 7.37 23.33 19.95
C LEU A 473 6.40 22.78 21.00
N ARG A 474 6.85 21.79 21.78
CA ARG A 474 6.01 21.15 22.79
C ARG A 474 6.01 21.97 24.10
N PRO A 475 4.86 22.42 24.61
CA PRO A 475 4.80 23.17 25.86
C PRO A 475 4.97 22.27 27.10
N GLU A 476 5.98 22.59 27.91
CA GLU A 476 6.27 21.91 29.19
C GLU A 476 5.22 22.18 30.27
N GLN A 477 4.54 23.33 30.21
CA GLN A 477 3.50 23.69 31.18
C GLN A 477 2.25 22.82 31.00
N GLU A 478 1.76 22.20 32.08
CA GLU A 478 0.61 21.29 32.05
C GLU A 478 -0.69 21.95 31.54
N ASP A 479 -0.89 23.24 31.85
CA ASP A 479 -2.07 24.03 31.49
C ASP A 479 -2.08 24.52 30.04
N ILE A 480 -0.96 24.36 29.32
CA ILE A 480 -0.84 24.69 27.89
C ILE A 480 -0.86 23.39 27.08
N THR A 481 -1.94 23.19 26.33
CA THR A 481 -2.13 21.99 25.50
C THR A 481 -1.74 22.19 24.04
N GLU A 482 -1.66 23.44 23.57
CA GLU A 482 -1.35 23.75 22.18
C GLU A 482 -0.34 24.90 22.13
N TRP A 483 0.64 24.80 21.22
CA TRP A 483 1.58 25.88 20.94
C TRP A 483 1.97 25.85 19.46
N GLU A 484 2.18 27.01 18.88
CA GLU A 484 2.62 27.19 17.49
C GLU A 484 3.76 28.21 17.44
N GLN A 485 4.58 28.10 16.41
CA GLN A 485 5.61 29.09 16.18
C GLN A 485 5.01 30.49 15.99
N PRO A 486 5.66 31.55 16.52
CA PRO A 486 5.08 32.89 16.53
C PRO A 486 5.04 33.54 15.14
N THR A 487 5.98 33.21 14.26
CA THR A 487 6.16 33.82 12.93
C THR A 487 6.20 32.76 11.85
N PRO A 488 5.48 32.92 10.73
CA PRO A 488 5.64 32.06 9.55
C PRO A 488 7.07 32.15 8.99
N ASN A 489 7.61 31.02 8.54
CA ASN A 489 8.88 30.87 7.85
C ASN A 489 9.01 29.45 7.29
N ASP A 490 10.02 29.25 6.43
CA ASP A 490 10.54 27.91 6.11
C ASP A 490 10.93 27.18 7.41
N THR A 491 10.09 26.22 7.79
CA THR A 491 10.08 25.54 9.09
C THR A 491 10.05 24.03 8.93
N ARG A 492 10.68 23.39 9.90
CA ARG A 492 10.82 21.95 10.05
C ARG A 492 10.71 21.61 11.52
N PHE A 493 10.23 20.42 11.82
CA PHE A 493 10.22 19.93 13.19
C PHE A 493 10.90 18.58 13.34
N LEU A 494 11.51 18.38 14.51
CA LEU A 494 12.01 17.10 14.98
C LEU A 494 11.13 16.65 16.14
N PHE A 495 10.20 15.75 15.86
CA PHE A 495 9.34 15.16 16.88
C PHE A 495 10.05 13.97 17.52
N SER A 496 10.55 14.17 18.73
CA SER A 496 11.41 13.25 19.48
C SER A 496 10.66 12.51 20.58
N PHE A 497 11.02 11.25 20.80
CA PHE A 497 10.47 10.40 21.84
C PHE A 497 11.49 9.41 22.40
N TYR A 498 11.44 9.21 23.72
CA TYR A 498 12.46 8.48 24.46
C TYR A 498 11.95 7.95 25.80
N GLY A 499 12.63 6.94 26.34
CA GLY A 499 12.40 6.45 27.72
C GLY A 499 13.08 7.33 28.77
N ALA A 500 12.92 6.99 30.05
CA ALA A 500 13.59 7.66 31.16
C ALA A 500 15.12 7.74 30.93
N GLN A 501 15.70 8.91 31.18
CA GLN A 501 17.13 9.18 30.96
C GLN A 501 17.97 8.99 32.24
N PRO A 502 19.26 8.61 32.12
CA PRO A 502 20.14 8.47 33.28
C PRO A 502 20.17 9.70 34.17
N GLY A 503 20.07 9.49 35.49
CA GLY A 503 20.08 10.56 36.50
C GLY A 503 18.69 11.07 36.89
N THR A 504 17.63 10.67 36.19
CA THR A 504 16.24 10.85 36.65
C THR A 504 15.89 9.82 37.73
N ALA A 505 14.92 10.15 38.61
CA ALA A 505 14.46 9.24 39.66
C ALA A 505 13.91 7.93 39.08
N GLU A 506 13.18 8.07 37.97
CA GLU A 506 12.46 6.99 37.30
C GLU A 506 13.36 6.02 36.55
N TYR A 507 14.58 6.46 36.20
CA TYR A 507 15.53 5.64 35.45
C TYR A 507 15.78 4.30 36.14
N ASN A 508 15.89 4.24 37.47
CA ASN A 508 16.21 3.00 38.20
C ASN A 508 14.99 2.23 38.70
N GLU A 509 13.78 2.61 38.29
CA GLU A 509 12.56 1.89 38.66
C GLU A 509 12.49 0.53 37.97
N VAL A 510 12.02 -0.48 38.72
CA VAL A 510 11.84 -1.85 38.25
C VAL A 510 10.41 -2.32 38.51
N ASP A 511 9.91 -3.22 37.66
CA ASP A 511 8.63 -3.89 37.85
C ASP A 511 8.69 -4.95 38.97
N ALA A 512 7.59 -5.67 39.18
CA ALA A 512 7.51 -6.74 40.17
C ALA A 512 8.49 -7.91 39.93
N ASN A 513 9.02 -8.04 38.71
CA ASN A 513 9.94 -9.08 38.28
C ASN A 513 11.41 -8.59 38.25
N GLY A 514 11.67 -7.32 38.60
CA GLY A 514 13.00 -6.73 38.59
C GLY A 514 13.45 -6.17 37.24
N ASN A 515 12.55 -6.06 36.26
CA ASN A 515 12.85 -5.50 34.94
C ASN A 515 12.73 -3.98 34.96
N TYR A 516 13.70 -3.28 34.35
CA TYR A 516 13.61 -1.83 34.16
C TYR A 516 12.57 -1.51 33.09
N TYR A 517 11.41 -0.98 33.49
CA TYR A 517 10.28 -0.78 32.59
C TYR A 517 10.17 0.63 31.97
N LYS A 518 10.99 1.57 32.46
CA LYS A 518 11.03 2.95 31.94
C LYS A 518 12.26 3.27 31.10
N ARG A 519 13.24 2.36 31.04
CA ARG A 519 14.43 2.52 30.19
C ARG A 519 14.18 1.88 28.85
N TRP A 520 14.78 2.43 27.81
CA TRP A 520 14.72 1.87 26.48
C TRP A 520 16.11 1.38 26.04
N ASN A 521 16.29 0.06 25.99
CA ASN A 521 17.55 -0.57 25.58
C ASN A 521 17.26 -1.65 24.53
N LEU A 522 18.22 -1.92 23.64
CA LEU A 522 18.12 -2.95 22.62
C LEU A 522 19.29 -3.92 22.71
N ALA A 523 19.00 -5.16 23.13
CA ALA A 523 20.00 -6.21 23.28
C ALA A 523 20.53 -6.71 21.91
N PRO A 524 21.72 -7.34 21.86
CA PRO A 524 22.23 -8.03 20.68
C PRO A 524 21.20 -8.95 20.03
N TYR A 525 21.06 -8.87 18.70
CA TYR A 525 20.15 -9.68 17.89
C TYR A 525 18.66 -9.55 18.23
N LYS A 526 18.29 -8.55 19.04
CA LYS A 526 16.89 -8.21 19.25
C LYS A 526 16.45 -7.12 18.29
N THR A 527 15.18 -7.20 17.94
CA THR A 527 14.46 -6.27 17.08
C THR A 527 13.47 -5.52 17.94
N MET A 528 13.29 -4.24 17.67
CA MET A 528 12.16 -3.49 18.21
C MET A 528 11.34 -2.86 17.11
N LYS A 529 10.03 -2.87 17.30
CA LYS A 529 9.05 -2.27 16.40
C LYS A 529 8.72 -0.86 16.87
N ILE A 530 8.77 0.10 15.95
CA ILE A 530 8.38 1.48 16.18
C ILE A 530 7.46 1.92 15.06
N VAL A 531 6.33 2.55 15.40
CA VAL A 531 5.31 2.93 14.41
C VAL A 531 4.91 4.37 14.63
N VAL A 532 4.93 5.11 13.53
CA VAL A 532 4.43 6.48 13.45
C VAL A 532 3.31 6.56 12.44
N ALA A 533 2.38 7.48 12.67
CA ALA A 533 1.29 7.77 11.77
C ALA A 533 1.44 9.20 11.26
N VAL A 534 1.40 9.36 9.94
CA VAL A 534 1.41 10.64 9.24
C VAL A 534 0.04 10.85 8.59
N PHE A 535 -0.57 11.99 8.82
CA PHE A 535 -1.96 12.24 8.44
C PHE A 535 -2.21 13.73 8.21
N PRO A 536 -2.78 14.12 7.07
CA PRO A 536 -3.30 15.46 6.87
C PRO A 536 -4.77 15.57 7.29
N GLY A 537 -5.26 16.81 7.35
CA GLY A 537 -6.67 17.13 7.53
C GLY A 537 -6.91 18.62 7.34
N ASP A 538 -8.17 19.04 7.35
CA ASP A 538 -8.53 20.41 6.98
C ASP A 538 -8.39 21.38 8.16
N ASN A 539 -8.36 20.85 9.39
CA ASN A 539 -8.18 21.62 10.61
C ASN A 539 -7.66 20.76 11.77
N LYS A 540 -7.29 21.40 12.89
CA LYS A 540 -6.73 20.70 14.06
C LYS A 540 -7.68 19.71 14.74
N GLU A 541 -9.00 19.89 14.65
CA GLU A 541 -9.95 18.92 15.22
C GLU A 541 -10.01 17.65 14.37
N ASP A 542 -9.91 17.76 13.05
CA ASP A 542 -9.77 16.61 12.16
C ASP A 542 -8.48 15.84 12.49
N LEU A 543 -7.36 16.53 12.68
CA LEU A 543 -6.10 15.91 13.10
C LEU A 543 -6.22 15.19 14.45
N LYS A 544 -6.93 15.76 15.44
CA LYS A 544 -7.21 15.07 16.74
C LYS A 544 -8.04 13.81 16.53
N GLY A 545 -9.04 13.88 15.65
CA GLY A 545 -9.87 12.73 15.26
C GLY A 545 -9.04 11.62 14.62
N THR A 546 -8.27 11.95 13.58
CA THR A 546 -7.40 11.01 12.87
C THR A 546 -6.31 10.45 13.77
N ALA A 547 -5.69 11.27 14.63
CA ALA A 547 -4.71 10.80 15.61
C ALA A 547 -5.33 9.78 16.57
N SER A 548 -6.52 10.05 17.12
CA SER A 548 -7.23 9.12 18.00
C SER A 548 -7.58 7.82 17.28
N ARG A 549 -8.04 7.92 16.03
CA ARG A 549 -8.37 6.78 15.19
C ARG A 549 -7.13 5.94 14.85
N ALA A 550 -6.00 6.59 14.60
CA ALA A 550 -4.74 5.93 14.32
C ALA A 550 -4.25 5.09 15.53
N LYS A 551 -4.58 5.49 16.76
CA LYS A 551 -4.37 4.65 17.96
C LYS A 551 -5.34 3.46 17.99
N GLU A 552 -6.62 3.70 17.71
CA GLU A 552 -7.65 2.65 17.71
C GLU A 552 -7.34 1.52 16.70
N ILE A 553 -6.96 1.88 15.47
CA ILE A 553 -6.67 0.92 14.38
C ILE A 553 -5.38 0.17 14.62
N TYR A 554 -4.36 0.85 15.15
CA TYR A 554 -3.10 0.21 15.53
C TYR A 554 -3.32 -0.85 16.62
N GLY A 555 -4.27 -0.63 17.53
CA GLY A 555 -4.62 -1.58 18.59
C GLY A 555 -3.74 -1.43 19.82
N GLU A 556 -3.29 -2.55 20.39
CA GLU A 556 -2.51 -2.58 21.63
C GLU A 556 -1.05 -2.20 21.38
N ALA A 557 -0.54 -1.15 22.03
CA ALA A 557 0.86 -0.76 21.87
C ALA A 557 1.81 -1.58 22.76
N GLN A 558 2.98 -1.92 22.24
CA GLN A 558 4.04 -2.55 23.03
C GLN A 558 4.65 -1.50 23.99
N ASN A 559 4.87 -1.88 25.24
CA ASN A 559 5.58 -1.03 26.20
C ASN A 559 7.10 -1.19 26.08
N LEU A 560 7.88 -0.42 26.83
CA LEU A 560 9.34 -0.43 26.74
C LEU A 560 10.01 -1.77 27.14
N ILE A 561 9.29 -2.67 27.83
CA ILE A 561 9.75 -4.05 28.07
C ILE A 561 9.44 -4.91 26.85
N THR A 562 8.19 -4.89 26.39
CA THR A 562 7.70 -5.79 25.34
C THR A 562 8.12 -5.38 23.95
N VAL A 563 8.53 -4.12 23.72
CA VAL A 563 8.95 -3.61 22.40
C VAL A 563 10.14 -4.38 21.80
N THR A 564 10.90 -5.12 22.61
CA THR A 564 12.03 -5.95 22.14
C THR A 564 11.69 -7.44 22.04
N LEU A 565 10.45 -7.79 22.38
CA LEU A 565 9.89 -9.13 22.31
C LEU A 565 9.06 -9.29 21.02
N PRO A 566 8.77 -10.53 20.61
CA PRO A 566 7.95 -10.79 19.44
C PRO A 566 6.59 -10.12 19.60
N ASP A 567 6.19 -9.35 18.58
CA ASP A 567 4.90 -8.69 18.59
C ASP A 567 3.82 -9.67 18.13
N THR A 568 2.99 -10.10 19.08
CA THR A 568 1.92 -11.08 18.87
C THR A 568 0.54 -10.44 18.98
N PHE A 569 0.47 -9.12 19.19
CA PHE A 569 -0.80 -8.42 19.29
C PHE A 569 -1.40 -8.22 17.90
N PRO A 570 -2.74 -8.27 17.77
CA PRO A 570 -3.39 -7.92 16.52
C PRO A 570 -3.30 -6.41 16.29
N HIS A 571 -2.70 -6.01 15.17
CA HIS A 571 -2.59 -4.62 14.74
C HIS A 571 -3.33 -4.38 13.43
N TYR A 572 -3.40 -3.11 13.02
CA TYR A 572 -3.85 -2.70 11.68
C TYR A 572 -5.17 -3.33 11.29
N SER A 573 -6.15 -3.20 12.18
CA SER A 573 -7.42 -3.90 12.10
C SER A 573 -8.58 -2.95 11.80
N PRO A 574 -8.63 -2.33 10.59
CA PRO A 574 -9.75 -1.48 10.21
C PRO A 574 -11.03 -2.28 9.99
N TYR A 575 -12.17 -1.58 9.98
CA TYR A 575 -13.40 -2.07 9.39
C TYR A 575 -13.25 -2.01 7.87
N VAL A 576 -13.68 -3.05 7.17
CA VAL A 576 -13.38 -3.24 5.75
C VAL A 576 -14.65 -3.08 4.93
N PRO A 577 -14.68 -2.24 3.88
CA PRO A 577 -15.83 -2.16 2.99
C PRO A 577 -15.99 -3.47 2.20
N PRO A 578 -17.13 -3.65 1.49
CA PRO A 578 -17.29 -4.79 0.60
C PRO A 578 -16.20 -4.86 -0.48
N ASP A 579 -15.90 -6.07 -0.95
CA ASP A 579 -14.86 -6.34 -1.96
C ASP A 579 -15.03 -5.44 -3.20
N ILE A 580 -13.92 -4.97 -3.76
CA ILE A 580 -13.93 -4.10 -4.94
C ILE A 580 -14.52 -4.86 -6.14
N PRO A 581 -15.57 -4.35 -6.81
CA PRO A 581 -16.15 -5.02 -7.97
C PRO A 581 -15.17 -4.99 -9.17
N GLY A 582 -15.09 -6.10 -9.91
CA GLY A 582 -14.38 -6.11 -11.20
C GLY A 582 -15.06 -5.19 -12.20
N LEU A 583 -14.31 -4.44 -13.00
CA LEU A 583 -14.86 -3.42 -13.92
C LEU A 583 -14.30 -3.52 -15.34
N TYR A 584 -15.20 -3.54 -16.31
CA TYR A 584 -14.92 -3.30 -17.72
C TYR A 584 -15.69 -2.06 -18.19
N ALA A 585 -15.05 -1.21 -18.99
CA ALA A 585 -15.70 -0.04 -19.57
C ALA A 585 -15.19 0.22 -20.99
N GLU A 586 -16.07 0.76 -21.83
CA GLU A 586 -15.74 1.08 -23.23
C GLU A 586 -16.47 2.33 -23.75
N LEU A 587 -15.81 3.07 -24.64
CA LEU A 587 -16.39 4.23 -25.31
C LEU A 587 -17.24 3.80 -26.51
N VAL A 588 -18.49 4.23 -26.54
CA VAL A 588 -19.43 3.98 -27.63
C VAL A 588 -20.07 5.28 -28.13
N ASP A 589 -20.91 5.21 -29.17
CA ASP A 589 -21.67 6.34 -29.72
C ASP A 589 -20.83 7.61 -30.04
N ASN A 590 -19.63 7.42 -30.61
CA ASN A 590 -18.67 8.51 -30.87
C ASN A 590 -18.25 9.26 -29.59
N GLY A 591 -18.01 8.50 -28.51
CA GLY A 591 -17.61 9.01 -27.21
C GLY A 591 -18.67 9.87 -26.54
N ASN A 592 -19.94 9.73 -26.94
CA ASN A 592 -21.08 10.35 -26.26
C ASN A 592 -21.65 9.44 -25.17
N ARG A 593 -21.18 8.20 -25.08
CA ARG A 593 -21.62 7.25 -24.08
C ARG A 593 -20.43 6.38 -23.69
N LEU A 594 -20.30 6.14 -22.38
CA LEU A 594 -19.36 5.19 -21.82
C LEU A 594 -20.18 4.04 -21.24
N ASP A 595 -20.04 2.85 -21.81
CA ASP A 595 -20.68 1.64 -21.30
C ASP A 595 -19.81 1.04 -20.19
N VAL A 596 -20.45 0.63 -19.10
CA VAL A 596 -19.79 0.17 -17.87
C VAL A 596 -20.41 -1.15 -17.43
N TYR A 597 -19.57 -2.16 -17.21
CA TYR A 597 -19.95 -3.51 -16.82
C TYR A 597 -19.15 -3.95 -15.60
N TRP A 598 -19.79 -4.60 -14.64
CA TRP A 598 -19.11 -5.07 -13.44
C TRP A 598 -19.68 -6.38 -12.92
N ASP A 599 -18.88 -7.13 -12.17
CA ASP A 599 -19.36 -8.35 -11.51
C ASP A 599 -19.97 -8.08 -10.14
N ASN A 600 -20.67 -9.08 -9.60
CA ASN A 600 -21.31 -8.98 -8.30
C ASN A 600 -20.48 -9.53 -7.13
N ARG A 601 -19.14 -9.56 -7.24
CA ARG A 601 -18.32 -10.23 -6.21
C ARG A 601 -18.51 -9.65 -4.81
N SER A 602 -18.77 -8.35 -4.74
CA SER A 602 -19.01 -7.58 -3.51
C SER A 602 -20.20 -8.09 -2.69
N GLU A 603 -21.20 -8.73 -3.31
CA GLU A 603 -22.35 -9.36 -2.60
C GLU A 603 -21.93 -10.51 -1.67
N PHE A 604 -20.70 -11.01 -1.80
CA PHE A 604 -20.20 -12.18 -1.09
C PHE A 604 -19.15 -11.81 -0.03
N SER A 605 -18.92 -10.51 0.15
CA SER A 605 -17.99 -9.97 1.15
C SER A 605 -18.36 -10.44 2.55
N TYR A 606 -17.34 -10.55 3.40
CA TYR A 606 -17.47 -11.00 4.77
C TYR A 606 -16.47 -10.25 5.65
N ASP A 607 -16.95 -9.37 6.52
CA ASP A 607 -16.12 -8.63 7.48
C ASP A 607 -16.32 -9.17 8.90
N THR A 608 -15.25 -9.70 9.48
CA THR A 608 -15.24 -10.21 10.87
C THR A 608 -15.34 -9.09 11.92
N LYS A 609 -15.06 -7.83 11.57
CA LYS A 609 -15.11 -6.68 12.48
C LYS A 609 -16.51 -6.12 12.66
N THR A 610 -17.41 -6.31 11.69
CA THR A 610 -18.81 -5.89 11.81
C THR A 610 -19.44 -6.43 13.10
N ALA A 611 -19.22 -7.71 13.40
CA ALA A 611 -19.50 -8.28 14.72
C ALA A 611 -18.24 -8.94 15.31
N SER A 612 -17.65 -8.36 16.36
CA SER A 612 -16.41 -8.86 16.96
C SER A 612 -16.53 -10.27 17.52
N THR A 613 -15.53 -11.11 17.26
CA THR A 613 -15.42 -12.50 17.78
C THR A 613 -15.55 -12.55 19.31
N SER A 614 -15.10 -11.51 20.03
CA SER A 614 -15.16 -11.44 21.49
C SER A 614 -16.57 -11.47 22.09
N ILE A 615 -17.58 -11.02 21.33
CA ILE A 615 -18.98 -10.96 21.76
C ILE A 615 -19.88 -11.97 21.05
N ILE A 616 -19.28 -12.89 20.27
CA ILE A 616 -20.00 -13.94 19.56
C ILE A 616 -19.89 -15.24 20.32
N GLY A 617 -20.98 -16.00 20.36
CA GLY A 617 -21.01 -17.35 20.90
C GLY A 617 -22.29 -17.63 21.65
N TRP A 618 -22.27 -18.72 22.41
CA TRP A 618 -23.35 -19.10 23.30
C TRP A 618 -22.92 -18.90 24.75
N GLN A 619 -23.80 -18.33 25.57
CA GLN A 619 -23.59 -18.27 27.02
C GLN A 619 -23.73 -19.67 27.63
N ASN A 620 -23.04 -19.96 28.73
CA ASN A 620 -23.19 -21.26 29.40
C ASN A 620 -24.57 -21.36 30.10
N PRO A 621 -25.44 -22.31 29.73
CA PRO A 621 -26.78 -22.45 30.30
C PRO A 621 -26.78 -22.87 31.78
N GLU A 622 -25.68 -23.47 32.25
CA GLU A 622 -25.52 -23.90 33.66
C GLU A 622 -24.89 -22.80 34.54
N SER A 623 -24.47 -21.68 33.95
CA SER A 623 -23.84 -20.58 34.69
C SER A 623 -24.87 -19.80 35.50
N ALA A 624 -24.53 -19.50 36.76
CA ALA A 624 -25.32 -18.59 37.60
C ALA A 624 -25.33 -17.13 37.07
N PHE A 625 -24.46 -16.81 36.11
CA PHE A 625 -24.33 -15.50 35.49
C PHE A 625 -24.99 -15.40 34.10
N LEU A 626 -25.72 -16.45 33.66
CA LEU A 626 -26.49 -16.42 32.41
C LEU A 626 -27.49 -15.25 32.43
N ILE A 627 -27.47 -14.45 31.38
CA ILE A 627 -28.47 -13.41 31.15
C ILE A 627 -29.52 -13.97 30.20
N SER A 628 -30.62 -14.49 30.78
CA SER A 628 -31.66 -15.14 29.97
C SER A 628 -32.43 -14.14 29.10
N GLY A 629 -32.70 -14.54 27.86
CA GLY A 629 -33.40 -13.75 26.86
C GLY A 629 -32.51 -12.86 25.98
N LEU A 630 -31.19 -12.84 26.19
CA LEU A 630 -30.26 -12.29 25.18
C LEU A 630 -30.26 -13.18 23.93
N ASP A 631 -29.86 -12.61 22.79
CA ASP A 631 -29.71 -13.34 21.54
C ASP A 631 -28.75 -14.55 21.67
N SER A 632 -27.73 -14.42 22.53
CA SER A 632 -26.76 -15.47 22.87
C SER A 632 -27.21 -16.47 23.95
N ASP A 633 -28.44 -16.37 24.47
CA ASP A 633 -29.01 -17.34 25.43
C ASP A 633 -29.37 -18.64 24.70
N PRO A 634 -28.70 -19.77 24.98
CA PRO A 634 -29.00 -21.03 24.30
C PRO A 634 -30.29 -21.71 24.80
N THR A 635 -30.85 -21.28 25.95
CA THR A 635 -31.95 -21.98 26.64
C THR A 635 -33.19 -22.20 25.77
N PRO A 636 -33.69 -21.21 25.01
CA PRO A 636 -34.83 -21.39 24.11
C PRO A 636 -34.55 -22.39 22.98
N TYR A 637 -33.32 -22.38 22.45
CA TYR A 637 -32.91 -23.25 21.34
C TYR A 637 -32.71 -24.70 21.81
N ILE A 638 -32.13 -24.91 22.99
CA ILE A 638 -32.03 -26.24 23.62
C ILE A 638 -33.44 -26.83 23.82
N ALA A 639 -34.40 -26.03 24.30
CA ALA A 639 -35.77 -26.48 24.52
C ALA A 639 -36.49 -26.91 23.22
N ASN A 640 -36.10 -26.35 22.07
CA ASN A 640 -36.62 -26.71 20.75
C ASN A 640 -35.67 -27.60 19.94
N ASN A 641 -34.69 -28.26 20.58
CA ASN A 641 -33.71 -29.13 19.94
C ASN A 641 -32.99 -28.46 18.74
N TRP A 642 -32.66 -27.18 18.87
CA TRP A 642 -31.93 -26.38 17.87
C TRP A 642 -32.57 -26.36 16.47
N ALA A 643 -33.90 -26.50 16.37
CA ALA A 643 -34.59 -26.59 15.09
C ALA A 643 -34.32 -25.39 14.16
N ASP A 644 -34.10 -24.21 14.74
CA ASP A 644 -33.97 -22.94 14.01
C ASP A 644 -32.50 -22.53 13.77
N ILE A 645 -31.52 -23.29 14.30
CA ILE A 645 -30.08 -23.01 14.18
C ILE A 645 -29.42 -24.12 13.37
N PRO A 646 -28.74 -23.81 12.25
CA PRO A 646 -27.96 -24.79 11.49
C PRO A 646 -26.88 -25.47 12.33
N GLU A 647 -26.52 -26.70 12.01
CA GLU A 647 -25.64 -27.55 12.84
C GLU A 647 -24.25 -26.92 13.06
N GLU A 648 -23.72 -26.27 12.03
CA GLU A 648 -22.45 -25.56 12.02
C GLU A 648 -22.38 -24.35 12.97
N PHE A 649 -23.52 -23.82 13.44
CA PHE A 649 -23.58 -22.68 14.37
C PHE A 649 -23.97 -23.10 15.80
N ARG A 650 -24.14 -24.40 16.04
CA ARG A 650 -24.47 -24.95 17.36
C ARG A 650 -23.21 -25.09 18.22
N PRO A 651 -23.33 -25.11 19.56
CA PRO A 651 -22.21 -25.44 20.43
C PRO A 651 -21.62 -26.82 20.10
N ASP A 652 -20.32 -26.87 19.81
CA ASP A 652 -19.62 -28.14 19.58
C ASP A 652 -19.26 -28.80 20.92
N MET A 653 -20.10 -29.75 21.34
CA MET A 653 -19.94 -30.47 22.60
C MET A 653 -18.71 -31.38 22.66
N SER A 654 -17.93 -31.52 21.58
CA SER A 654 -16.66 -32.24 21.56
C SER A 654 -15.49 -31.42 22.13
N LEU A 655 -15.64 -30.09 22.21
CA LEU A 655 -14.61 -29.17 22.68
C LEU A 655 -14.57 -29.03 24.21
N PRO A 656 -13.47 -28.53 24.79
CA PRO A 656 -13.42 -28.13 26.20
C PRO A 656 -14.45 -27.04 26.53
N SER A 657 -14.98 -27.04 27.76
CA SER A 657 -16.08 -26.13 28.18
C SER A 657 -15.79 -24.64 27.98
N ASP A 658 -14.53 -24.23 28.06
CA ASP A 658 -14.04 -22.86 27.84
C ASP A 658 -13.96 -22.47 26.35
N LYS A 659 -13.98 -23.46 25.46
CA LYS A 659 -14.06 -23.29 24.00
C LYS A 659 -15.51 -23.45 23.48
N ILE A 660 -16.38 -24.14 24.23
CA ILE A 660 -17.82 -24.27 23.92
C ILE A 660 -18.56 -22.97 24.20
N TRP A 661 -18.33 -22.37 25.38
CA TRP A 661 -19.15 -21.28 25.90
C TRP A 661 -18.36 -19.99 26.00
N ASN A 662 -18.98 -18.89 25.57
CA ASN A 662 -18.47 -17.54 25.74
C ASN A 662 -19.42 -16.75 26.64
N MET A 663 -19.02 -16.50 27.90
CA MET A 663 -19.83 -15.73 28.84
C MET A 663 -19.93 -14.23 28.51
N ASN A 664 -19.07 -13.72 27.62
CA ASN A 664 -19.15 -12.35 27.10
C ASN A 664 -20.03 -12.26 25.85
N ALA A 665 -20.59 -13.39 25.37
CA ALA A 665 -21.38 -13.40 24.15
C ALA A 665 -22.67 -12.58 24.31
N LEU A 666 -22.90 -11.67 23.37
CA LEU A 666 -24.12 -10.88 23.24
C LEU A 666 -24.93 -11.27 21.99
N ILE A 667 -24.27 -11.92 21.04
CA ILE A 667 -24.80 -12.31 19.72
C ILE A 667 -24.51 -13.79 19.50
N ASN A 668 -25.48 -14.55 19.00
CA ASN A 668 -25.27 -15.94 18.63
C ASN A 668 -24.48 -16.06 17.30
N PRO A 669 -23.77 -17.19 17.07
CA PRO A 669 -22.95 -17.37 15.86
C PRO A 669 -23.72 -17.26 14.54
N TYR A 670 -24.99 -17.68 14.50
CA TYR A 670 -25.78 -17.65 13.27
C TYR A 670 -26.19 -16.23 12.89
N THR A 671 -26.72 -15.44 13.83
CA THR A 671 -27.02 -14.02 13.62
C THR A 671 -25.76 -13.22 13.30
N ALA A 672 -24.66 -13.48 14.02
CA ALA A 672 -23.38 -12.84 13.73
C ALA A 672 -22.89 -13.14 12.31
N SER A 673 -23.06 -14.37 11.82
CA SER A 673 -22.65 -14.74 10.46
C SER A 673 -23.36 -13.94 9.37
N ARG A 674 -24.64 -13.57 9.58
CA ARG A 674 -25.41 -12.70 8.67
C ARG A 674 -25.01 -11.23 8.80
N LEU A 675 -24.82 -10.74 10.02
CA LEU A 675 -24.35 -9.37 10.26
C LEU A 675 -22.97 -9.08 9.64
N ARG A 676 -22.09 -10.08 9.62
CA ARG A 676 -20.76 -9.98 8.98
C ARG A 676 -20.81 -9.94 7.44
N ARG A 677 -21.99 -10.08 6.84
CA ARG A 677 -22.24 -9.92 5.39
C ARG A 677 -23.03 -8.63 5.18
N ASP A 678 -22.35 -7.50 5.20
CA ASP A 678 -22.96 -6.17 5.29
C ASP A 678 -23.03 -5.39 3.97
N PHE A 679 -22.79 -6.06 2.83
CA PHE A 679 -23.00 -5.48 1.51
C PHE A 679 -24.41 -4.85 1.37
N GLN A 680 -24.45 -3.60 0.92
CA GLN A 680 -25.69 -2.84 0.70
C GLN A 680 -25.91 -2.52 -0.79
N GLY A 681 -24.88 -2.13 -1.55
CA GLY A 681 -25.09 -1.68 -2.92
C GLY A 681 -23.84 -1.24 -3.70
N TYR A 682 -24.07 -0.58 -4.83
CA TYR A 682 -23.03 -0.06 -5.73
C TYR A 682 -23.21 1.43 -6.04
N THR A 683 -22.09 2.14 -6.25
CA THR A 683 -22.09 3.53 -6.73
C THR A 683 -21.19 3.70 -7.94
N LEU A 684 -21.74 4.24 -9.03
CA LEU A 684 -21.00 4.61 -10.24
C LEU A 684 -20.52 6.07 -10.14
N TRP A 685 -19.22 6.26 -10.29
CA TRP A 685 -18.54 7.54 -10.17
C TRP A 685 -17.91 7.98 -11.50
N GLY A 686 -17.90 9.29 -11.73
CA GLY A 686 -17.24 9.89 -12.89
C GLY A 686 -16.60 11.23 -12.54
N ARG A 687 -15.53 11.62 -13.24
CA ARG A 687 -14.94 12.96 -13.16
C ARG A 687 -14.15 13.27 -14.43
N SER A 688 -13.87 14.56 -14.69
CA SER A 688 -13.17 14.97 -15.91
C SER A 688 -12.15 16.08 -15.67
N GLY A 689 -10.94 15.91 -16.20
CA GLY A 689 -9.90 16.94 -16.16
C GLY A 689 -9.30 17.20 -14.77
N SER A 690 -9.59 16.35 -13.79
CA SER A 690 -9.05 16.40 -12.43
C SER A 690 -8.70 14.98 -11.98
N GLY A 691 -7.49 14.82 -11.47
CA GLY A 691 -7.01 13.64 -10.77
C GLY A 691 -7.26 13.67 -9.27
N ASN A 692 -7.72 14.79 -8.71
CA ASN A 692 -7.96 14.98 -7.29
C ASN A 692 -8.98 13.94 -6.76
N GLN A 693 -8.55 13.12 -5.79
CA GLN A 693 -9.35 12.04 -5.20
C GLN A 693 -10.66 12.48 -4.55
N GLU A 694 -10.87 13.78 -4.30
CA GLU A 694 -12.12 14.31 -3.74
C GLU A 694 -13.09 14.86 -4.82
N ASP A 695 -12.65 15.00 -6.09
CA ASP A 695 -13.44 15.60 -7.18
C ASP A 695 -14.37 14.60 -7.90
N TRP A 696 -14.73 13.48 -7.27
CA TRP A 696 -15.62 12.48 -7.88
C TRP A 696 -17.09 12.94 -7.87
N GLU A 697 -17.76 12.79 -9.02
CA GLU A 697 -19.20 13.02 -9.15
C GLU A 697 -19.95 11.68 -9.13
N MET A 698 -20.97 11.57 -8.27
CA MET A 698 -21.86 10.42 -8.25
C MET A 698 -22.77 10.45 -9.48
N ILE A 699 -22.67 9.43 -10.33
CA ILE A 699 -23.49 9.31 -11.54
C ILE A 699 -24.79 8.56 -11.24
N HIS A 700 -24.68 7.43 -10.55
CA HIS A 700 -25.82 6.60 -10.19
C HIS A 700 -25.48 5.71 -8.98
N ARG A 701 -26.48 5.34 -8.18
CA ARG A 701 -26.33 4.48 -7.01
C ARG A 701 -27.47 3.47 -6.98
N TRP A 702 -27.13 2.22 -6.63
CA TRP A 702 -28.05 1.11 -6.44
C TRP A 702 -27.88 0.53 -5.05
N ASP A 703 -28.96 0.03 -4.47
CA ASP A 703 -28.96 -0.54 -3.13
C ASP A 703 -30.04 -1.62 -2.99
N LYS A 704 -29.69 -2.71 -2.29
CA LYS A 704 -30.63 -3.80 -2.01
C LYS A 704 -31.78 -3.30 -1.14
N VAL A 705 -32.95 -3.91 -1.29
CA VAL A 705 -34.10 -3.67 -0.42
C VAL A 705 -34.05 -4.62 0.79
N GLU A 706 -34.14 -4.05 1.98
CA GLU A 706 -34.07 -4.79 3.24
C GLU A 706 -35.24 -5.75 3.43
N THR A 707 -34.90 -6.97 3.86
CA THR A 707 -35.87 -7.99 4.23
C THR A 707 -36.33 -7.82 5.67
N ALA A 708 -37.40 -8.52 6.06
CA ALA A 708 -37.80 -8.56 7.47
C ALA A 708 -36.73 -9.20 8.37
N GLN A 709 -35.94 -10.14 7.83
CA GLN A 709 -34.84 -10.79 8.53
C GLN A 709 -33.70 -9.80 8.78
N ASP A 710 -33.33 -9.00 7.77
CA ASP A 710 -32.33 -7.94 7.89
C ASP A 710 -32.69 -6.96 9.02
N HIS A 711 -33.92 -6.45 9.02
CA HIS A 711 -34.39 -5.54 10.09
C HIS A 711 -34.36 -6.17 11.49
N SER A 712 -34.60 -7.48 11.60
CA SER A 712 -34.50 -8.21 12.85
C SER A 712 -33.04 -8.29 13.33
N ASP A 713 -32.11 -8.58 12.42
CA ASP A 713 -30.69 -8.72 12.75
C ASP A 713 -30.06 -7.39 13.16
N TYR A 714 -30.52 -6.26 12.61
CA TYR A 714 -29.97 -4.93 12.91
C TYR A 714 -30.16 -4.45 14.35
N THR A 715 -31.09 -5.04 15.10
CA THR A 715 -31.42 -4.60 16.46
C THR A 715 -31.26 -5.73 17.46
N ILE A 716 -30.02 -5.90 17.93
CA ILE A 716 -29.70 -6.98 18.87
C ILE A 716 -30.06 -6.55 20.30
N ASN A 717 -30.70 -7.47 21.04
CA ASN A 717 -31.07 -7.30 22.44
C ASN A 717 -31.93 -6.05 22.71
N ASN A 718 -32.84 -5.68 21.79
CA ASN A 718 -33.69 -4.49 21.88
C ASN A 718 -34.48 -4.36 23.21
N SER A 719 -34.78 -5.48 23.87
CA SER A 719 -35.46 -5.49 25.18
C SER A 719 -34.53 -5.23 26.38
N PHE A 720 -33.21 -5.12 26.16
CA PHE A 720 -32.18 -4.97 27.19
C PHE A 720 -31.35 -3.70 26.95
N PRO A 721 -31.73 -2.55 27.52
CA PRO A 721 -31.06 -1.27 27.24
C PRO A 721 -29.54 -1.26 27.49
N THR A 722 -29.06 -2.05 28.44
CA THR A 722 -27.62 -2.17 28.77
C THR A 722 -26.84 -2.98 27.73
N TYR A 723 -27.48 -3.91 27.03
CA TYR A 723 -26.85 -4.86 26.10
C TYR A 723 -27.31 -4.65 24.65
N PHE A 724 -28.06 -3.57 24.40
CA PHE A 724 -28.57 -3.21 23.09
C PHE A 724 -27.43 -2.84 22.15
N ILE A 725 -27.44 -3.41 20.94
CA ILE A 725 -26.48 -3.10 19.88
C ILE A 725 -27.24 -2.81 18.59
N ASN A 726 -26.87 -1.72 17.93
CA ASN A 726 -27.47 -1.28 16.68
C ASN A 726 -26.48 -1.44 15.50
N PHE A 727 -26.89 -2.22 14.50
CA PHE A 727 -26.21 -2.43 13.22
C PHE A 727 -26.99 -1.85 12.03
N GLY A 728 -28.10 -1.16 12.26
CA GLY A 728 -29.06 -0.76 11.22
C GLY A 728 -28.64 0.35 10.26
N GLY A 729 -27.47 0.96 10.45
CA GLY A 729 -26.83 2.02 9.66
C GLY A 729 -27.64 2.76 8.57
N TYR A 730 -27.00 2.95 7.42
CA TYR A 730 -27.58 3.53 6.22
C TYR A 730 -28.42 2.47 5.51
N LEU A 731 -29.74 2.71 5.49
CA LEU A 731 -30.74 1.85 4.84
C LEU A 731 -30.88 2.12 3.34
N GLY A 732 -30.00 2.93 2.74
CA GLY A 732 -30.08 3.18 1.31
C GLY A 732 -31.21 4.13 0.87
N ILE A 733 -31.59 4.03 -0.40
CA ILE A 733 -32.73 4.71 -1.05
C ILE A 733 -33.73 3.70 -1.67
N ASP A 734 -33.53 2.41 -1.44
CA ASP A 734 -34.35 1.27 -1.87
C ASP A 734 -34.55 1.19 -3.40
N THR A 735 -33.47 1.38 -4.17
CA THR A 735 -33.52 1.32 -5.64
C THR A 735 -33.51 -0.08 -6.24
N ASP A 736 -33.29 -1.10 -5.40
CA ASP A 736 -33.05 -2.49 -5.78
C ASP A 736 -31.71 -2.67 -6.53
N LEU A 737 -31.24 -3.91 -6.65
CA LEU A 737 -30.00 -4.21 -7.37
C LEU A 737 -30.16 -3.94 -8.88
N PRO A 738 -29.05 -3.69 -9.61
CA PRO A 738 -29.12 -3.29 -11.02
C PRO A 738 -29.77 -4.35 -11.93
N ASN A 739 -30.40 -3.85 -13.02
CA ASN A 739 -30.86 -4.64 -14.17
C ASN A 739 -31.82 -5.81 -13.83
N LYS A 740 -32.78 -5.59 -12.92
CA LYS A 740 -33.78 -6.59 -12.55
C LYS A 740 -34.60 -7.08 -13.76
N ASN A 741 -34.52 -8.38 -14.04
CA ASN A 741 -35.21 -9.09 -15.12
C ASN A 741 -34.97 -8.49 -16.52
N GLU A 742 -33.82 -7.84 -16.73
CA GLU A 742 -33.41 -7.31 -18.05
C GLU A 742 -32.77 -8.40 -18.94
N TRP A 743 -32.38 -9.54 -18.37
CA TRP A 743 -32.02 -10.72 -19.14
C TRP A 743 -33.30 -11.38 -19.70
N ASP A 744 -33.68 -10.97 -20.92
CA ASP A 744 -34.91 -11.37 -21.63
C ASP A 744 -34.92 -12.85 -22.05
N VAL A 745 -35.18 -13.74 -21.09
CA VAL A 745 -35.32 -15.19 -21.25
C VAL A 745 -36.52 -15.72 -20.47
N ASP A 746 -36.88 -16.99 -20.67
CA ASP A 746 -37.92 -17.64 -19.87
C ASP A 746 -37.50 -17.74 -18.39
N VAL A 747 -38.44 -17.52 -17.47
CA VAL A 747 -38.18 -17.53 -16.01
C VAL A 747 -37.57 -18.86 -15.54
N SER A 748 -37.86 -19.98 -16.21
CA SER A 748 -37.23 -21.27 -15.87
C SER A 748 -35.72 -21.30 -16.10
N GLU A 749 -35.18 -20.39 -16.92
CA GLU A 749 -33.74 -20.22 -17.08
C GLU A 749 -33.10 -19.59 -15.83
N TYR A 750 -33.81 -18.68 -15.16
CA TYR A 750 -33.32 -18.07 -13.92
C TYR A 750 -33.11 -19.12 -12.83
N HIS A 751 -34.02 -20.10 -12.73
CA HIS A 751 -33.97 -21.17 -11.71
C HIS A 751 -32.74 -22.09 -11.81
N LYS A 752 -31.94 -21.99 -12.88
CA LYS A 752 -30.68 -22.72 -13.04
C LYS A 752 -29.51 -22.09 -12.27
N PHE A 753 -29.67 -20.86 -11.82
CA PHE A 753 -28.66 -20.07 -11.11
C PHE A 753 -28.93 -20.04 -9.61
N TYR A 754 -28.02 -19.43 -8.84
CA TYR A 754 -28.09 -19.34 -7.39
C TYR A 754 -28.07 -17.89 -6.91
N ARG A 755 -28.61 -17.67 -5.72
CA ARG A 755 -28.49 -16.41 -4.97
C ARG A 755 -28.43 -16.70 -3.48
N TYR A 756 -28.00 -15.72 -2.69
CA TYR A 756 -28.25 -15.75 -1.26
C TYR A 756 -29.75 -15.55 -0.99
N ASP A 757 -30.29 -16.39 -0.11
CA ASP A 757 -31.57 -16.13 0.54
C ASP A 757 -31.39 -15.16 1.73
N ASP A 758 -32.49 -14.83 2.41
CA ASP A 758 -32.50 -13.92 3.58
C ASP A 758 -31.62 -14.41 4.75
N ASN A 759 -31.17 -15.68 4.71
CA ASN A 759 -30.27 -16.27 5.70
C ASN A 759 -28.82 -16.37 5.19
N TYR A 760 -28.50 -15.77 4.05
CA TYR A 760 -27.21 -15.87 3.37
C TYR A 760 -26.79 -17.31 3.07
N LYS A 761 -27.76 -18.18 2.78
CA LYS A 761 -27.52 -19.51 2.22
C LYS A 761 -27.69 -19.47 0.70
N LEU A 762 -26.77 -20.11 -0.02
CA LEU A 762 -26.92 -20.27 -1.47
C LEU A 762 -28.10 -21.19 -1.78
N ALA A 763 -29.14 -20.61 -2.38
CA ALA A 763 -30.36 -21.27 -2.81
C ALA A 763 -30.58 -21.07 -4.32
N PRO A 764 -31.32 -21.96 -5.00
CA PRO A 764 -31.72 -21.74 -6.38
C PRO A 764 -32.42 -20.38 -6.53
N ASN A 765 -32.10 -19.66 -7.61
CA ASN A 765 -32.70 -18.37 -7.88
C ASN A 765 -34.20 -18.50 -8.16
N GLY A 766 -34.97 -17.51 -7.74
CA GLY A 766 -36.42 -17.44 -7.99
C GLY A 766 -36.76 -16.80 -9.32
N ASP A 767 -37.93 -16.17 -9.39
CA ASP A 767 -38.46 -15.54 -10.60
C ASP A 767 -37.83 -14.18 -10.92
N ASP A 768 -37.09 -13.61 -9.97
CA ASP A 768 -36.34 -12.37 -10.13
C ASP A 768 -34.85 -12.67 -10.33
N PHE A 769 -34.27 -12.18 -11.42
CA PHE A 769 -32.85 -12.26 -11.74
C PHE A 769 -32.27 -10.88 -11.97
N TYR A 770 -31.23 -10.53 -11.22
CA TYR A 770 -30.54 -9.25 -11.34
C TYR A 770 -29.32 -9.40 -12.25
N GLY A 771 -29.14 -8.49 -13.21
CA GLY A 771 -28.03 -8.55 -14.16
C GLY A 771 -28.14 -9.68 -15.18
N TRP A 772 -26.99 -10.18 -15.62
CA TRP A 772 -26.85 -11.27 -16.60
C TRP A 772 -25.82 -12.31 -16.10
N PRO A 773 -25.96 -13.58 -16.51
CA PRO A 773 -25.03 -14.63 -16.08
C PRO A 773 -23.64 -14.49 -16.70
N ILE A 774 -22.61 -14.74 -15.89
CA ILE A 774 -21.21 -14.82 -16.36
C ILE A 774 -20.87 -16.24 -16.84
N TYR A 775 -21.37 -17.26 -16.15
CA TYR A 775 -21.00 -18.66 -16.37
C TYR A 775 -22.17 -19.53 -16.82
N GLU A 776 -21.86 -20.54 -17.62
CA GLU A 776 -22.83 -21.53 -18.10
C GLU A 776 -23.13 -22.58 -17.00
N PRO A 777 -24.41 -22.91 -16.74
CA PRO A 777 -24.76 -24.03 -15.86
C PRO A 777 -24.12 -25.35 -16.25
N ASN A 778 -24.05 -25.66 -17.55
CA ASN A 778 -23.42 -26.87 -18.08
C ASN A 778 -22.47 -26.50 -19.24
N PRO A 779 -21.14 -26.57 -19.07
CA PRO A 779 -20.20 -26.23 -20.12
C PRO A 779 -20.44 -27.07 -21.39
N VAL A 780 -20.36 -26.43 -22.56
CA VAL A 780 -20.62 -27.07 -23.85
C VAL A 780 -19.31 -27.35 -24.58
N ILE A 781 -18.93 -28.62 -24.65
CA ILE A 781 -17.71 -29.07 -25.33
C ILE A 781 -18.11 -29.81 -26.61
N ASN A 782 -17.61 -29.35 -27.76
CA ASN A 782 -17.93 -29.92 -29.08
C ASN A 782 -19.45 -30.06 -29.34
N GLY A 783 -20.26 -29.10 -28.86
CA GLY A 783 -21.71 -29.11 -28.98
C GLY A 783 -22.46 -30.03 -27.99
N THR A 784 -21.74 -30.65 -27.05
CA THR A 784 -22.33 -31.51 -26.01
C THR A 784 -22.29 -30.78 -24.66
N PRO A 785 -23.44 -30.52 -24.02
CA PRO A 785 -23.49 -30.03 -22.64
C PRO A 785 -22.99 -31.12 -21.68
N LEU A 786 -22.08 -30.77 -20.79
CA LEU A 786 -21.50 -31.65 -19.78
C LEU A 786 -21.83 -31.17 -18.37
N ASN A 787 -21.94 -32.09 -17.41
CA ASN A 787 -22.11 -31.75 -16.01
C ASN A 787 -20.74 -31.74 -15.34
N ASP A 788 -20.31 -30.57 -14.88
CA ASP A 788 -19.00 -30.34 -14.27
C ASP A 788 -18.74 -31.07 -12.94
N ILE A 789 -19.76 -31.73 -12.36
CA ILE A 789 -19.60 -32.60 -11.19
C ILE A 789 -19.35 -34.05 -11.63
N THR A 790 -20.12 -34.56 -12.59
CA THR A 790 -20.04 -35.99 -13.00
C THR A 790 -19.07 -36.24 -14.14
N ASP A 791 -18.83 -35.23 -14.98
CA ASP A 791 -18.02 -35.30 -16.19
C ASP A 791 -16.72 -34.51 -16.07
N TRP A 792 -16.31 -34.17 -14.83
CA TRP A 792 -15.15 -33.33 -14.54
C TRP A 792 -13.89 -33.77 -15.30
N GLN A 793 -13.56 -35.07 -15.28
CA GLN A 793 -12.40 -35.60 -15.98
C GLN A 793 -12.42 -35.32 -17.49
N THR A 794 -13.59 -35.42 -18.12
CA THR A 794 -13.73 -35.13 -19.56
C THR A 794 -13.48 -33.65 -19.86
N ILE A 795 -13.93 -32.77 -18.96
CA ILE A 795 -13.73 -31.33 -19.07
C ILE A 795 -12.25 -30.98 -18.85
N GLN A 796 -11.60 -31.58 -17.84
CA GLN A 796 -10.18 -31.41 -17.54
C GLN A 796 -9.30 -31.87 -18.71
N ASP A 797 -9.58 -33.04 -19.29
CA ASP A 797 -8.83 -33.58 -20.44
C ASP A 797 -8.95 -32.64 -21.67
N TYR A 798 -10.14 -32.09 -21.91
CA TYR A 798 -10.34 -31.11 -22.97
C TYR A 798 -9.59 -29.81 -22.69
N ALA A 799 -9.65 -29.28 -21.47
CA ALA A 799 -8.90 -28.08 -21.07
C ALA A 799 -7.38 -28.26 -21.24
N ASN A 800 -6.86 -29.43 -20.89
CA ASN A 800 -5.45 -29.78 -21.08
C ASN A 800 -5.02 -29.79 -22.56
N SER A 801 -5.95 -30.07 -23.48
CA SER A 801 -5.71 -30.01 -24.93
C SER A 801 -5.64 -28.58 -25.51
N ILE A 802 -6.10 -27.57 -24.76
CA ILE A 802 -6.08 -26.17 -25.17
C ILE A 802 -4.70 -25.58 -24.89
N THR A 803 -4.09 -24.97 -25.92
CA THR A 803 -2.83 -24.22 -25.82
C THR A 803 -2.94 -22.92 -26.60
N GLY A 804 -2.66 -21.81 -25.94
CA GLY A 804 -2.57 -20.48 -26.53
C GLY A 804 -1.14 -20.11 -26.95
N PRO A 805 -0.94 -18.93 -27.55
CA PRO A 805 0.39 -18.40 -27.88
C PRO A 805 1.27 -18.15 -26.65
N ASP A 806 0.66 -17.96 -25.48
CA ASP A 806 1.29 -17.71 -24.18
C ASP A 806 0.45 -18.32 -23.03
N ALA A 807 0.99 -18.31 -21.82
CA ALA A 807 0.35 -18.90 -20.63
C ALA A 807 -0.96 -18.18 -20.26
N ALA A 808 -1.00 -16.85 -20.34
CA ALA A 808 -2.19 -16.05 -20.00
C ALA A 808 -3.35 -16.34 -20.96
N THR A 809 -3.08 -16.38 -22.27
CA THR A 809 -4.07 -16.74 -23.30
C THR A 809 -4.52 -18.18 -23.13
N THR A 810 -3.61 -19.10 -22.78
CA THR A 810 -3.97 -20.50 -22.47
C THR A 810 -4.93 -20.55 -21.29
N LYS A 811 -4.62 -19.85 -20.19
CA LYS A 811 -5.48 -19.76 -18.98
C LYS A 811 -6.86 -19.19 -19.35
N PHE A 812 -6.92 -18.09 -20.10
CA PHE A 812 -8.18 -17.51 -20.56
C PHE A 812 -9.02 -18.46 -21.45
N LEU A 813 -8.40 -19.13 -22.42
CA LEU A 813 -9.11 -20.06 -23.31
C LEU A 813 -9.65 -21.28 -22.56
N ARG A 814 -8.93 -21.76 -21.53
CA ARG A 814 -9.41 -22.82 -20.63
C ARG A 814 -10.60 -22.34 -19.78
N ALA A 815 -10.51 -21.16 -19.17
CA ALA A 815 -11.63 -20.58 -18.42
C ALA A 815 -12.88 -20.36 -19.28
N SER A 816 -12.69 -20.04 -20.56
CA SER A 816 -13.77 -19.79 -21.53
C SER A 816 -14.66 -21.01 -21.80
N ILE A 817 -14.27 -22.22 -21.40
CA ILE A 817 -15.13 -23.43 -21.42
C ILE A 817 -16.41 -23.20 -20.60
N PHE A 818 -16.32 -22.42 -19.52
CA PHE A 818 -17.41 -22.14 -18.59
C PHE A 818 -18.14 -20.83 -18.87
N LYS A 819 -17.74 -20.06 -19.88
CA LYS A 819 -18.34 -18.76 -20.21
C LYS A 819 -19.78 -18.94 -20.71
N HIS A 820 -20.71 -18.13 -20.20
CA HIS A 820 -22.08 -18.09 -20.69
C HIS A 820 -22.18 -17.45 -22.08
N SER A 821 -23.16 -17.84 -22.91
CA SER A 821 -23.28 -17.29 -24.27
C SER A 821 -23.72 -15.82 -24.35
N ALA A 822 -24.31 -15.30 -23.27
CA ALA A 822 -24.82 -13.92 -23.22
C ALA A 822 -23.73 -12.87 -22.95
N ILE A 823 -22.61 -13.26 -22.34
CA ILE A 823 -21.52 -12.33 -21.99
C ILE A 823 -20.53 -12.18 -23.16
N PRO A 824 -20.17 -10.94 -23.57
CA PRO A 824 -19.13 -10.73 -24.57
C PRO A 824 -17.74 -11.17 -24.09
N ASP A 825 -16.86 -11.58 -25.02
CA ASP A 825 -15.50 -12.05 -24.71
C ASP A 825 -14.67 -11.01 -23.94
N SER A 826 -14.79 -9.73 -24.31
CA SER A 826 -14.07 -8.63 -23.66
C SER A 826 -14.53 -8.42 -22.21
N VAL A 827 -15.84 -8.53 -21.96
CA VAL A 827 -16.42 -8.41 -20.63
C VAL A 827 -16.06 -9.63 -19.79
N PHE A 828 -16.20 -10.84 -20.33
CA PHE A 828 -15.82 -12.08 -19.63
C PHE A 828 -14.34 -12.06 -19.23
N SER A 829 -13.44 -11.69 -20.16
CA SER A 829 -12.01 -11.60 -19.89
C SER A 829 -11.65 -10.65 -18.75
N ALA A 830 -12.47 -9.62 -18.51
CA ALA A 830 -12.24 -8.64 -17.45
C ALA A 830 -12.88 -9.04 -16.12
N LEU A 831 -13.94 -9.85 -16.13
CA LEU A 831 -14.79 -10.09 -14.95
C LEU A 831 -14.73 -11.52 -14.40
N TYR A 832 -14.21 -12.51 -15.14
CA TYR A 832 -14.15 -13.88 -14.64
C TYR A 832 -13.20 -14.03 -13.43
N GLU A 833 -13.52 -14.95 -12.54
CA GLU A 833 -12.74 -15.28 -11.33
C GLU A 833 -12.09 -16.65 -11.52
N PRO A 834 -10.75 -16.74 -11.61
CA PRO A 834 -10.05 -18.01 -11.77
C PRO A 834 -10.39 -19.04 -10.69
N LYS A 835 -10.51 -18.63 -9.42
CA LYS A 835 -10.83 -19.49 -8.27
C LYS A 835 -12.22 -20.15 -8.31
N LEU A 836 -13.07 -19.80 -9.27
CA LEU A 836 -14.38 -20.43 -9.47
C LEU A 836 -14.38 -21.44 -10.63
N ILE A 837 -13.27 -21.54 -11.36
CA ILE A 837 -13.13 -22.45 -12.50
C ILE A 837 -12.64 -23.81 -11.96
N PRO A 838 -13.44 -24.90 -12.08
CA PRO A 838 -13.11 -26.20 -11.50
C PRO A 838 -12.13 -26.96 -12.40
N LEU A 839 -10.94 -26.41 -12.59
CA LEU A 839 -9.84 -27.00 -13.37
C LEU A 839 -8.54 -26.96 -12.57
N GLU A 840 -7.60 -27.84 -12.89
CA GLU A 840 -6.23 -27.81 -12.36
C GLU A 840 -5.52 -26.49 -12.73
N GLY A 841 -4.84 -25.87 -11.76
CA GLY A 841 -4.20 -24.54 -11.89
C GLY A 841 -5.20 -23.36 -11.87
N PHE A 842 -6.41 -23.62 -11.35
CA PHE A 842 -7.46 -22.66 -11.09
C PHE A 842 -8.02 -22.86 -9.68
N ALA A 843 -9.24 -23.39 -9.51
CA ALA A 843 -9.79 -23.71 -8.19
C ALA A 843 -9.28 -25.07 -7.65
N ILE A 844 -8.69 -25.89 -8.52
CA ILE A 844 -8.11 -27.18 -8.16
C ILE A 844 -6.58 -27.03 -8.23
N PRO A 845 -5.85 -27.39 -7.16
CA PRO A 845 -4.39 -27.39 -7.13
C PRO A 845 -3.78 -28.14 -8.32
N ALA A 846 -2.70 -27.62 -8.87
CA ALA A 846 -1.97 -28.31 -9.91
C ALA A 846 -1.17 -29.49 -9.30
N SER A 847 -1.19 -30.65 -9.94
CA SER A 847 -0.30 -31.76 -9.55
C SER A 847 1.17 -31.34 -9.69
N ALA A 848 1.96 -31.55 -8.64
CA ALA A 848 3.42 -31.46 -8.72
C ALA A 848 3.94 -32.45 -9.79
N THR A 849 5.06 -32.10 -10.43
CA THR A 849 5.59 -32.91 -11.54
C THR A 849 5.89 -34.35 -11.11
N GLY A 850 5.11 -35.31 -11.63
CA GLY A 850 5.32 -36.74 -11.40
C GLY A 850 4.38 -37.42 -10.39
N GLU A 851 3.41 -36.69 -9.82
CA GLU A 851 2.36 -37.24 -8.94
C GLU A 851 1.05 -37.56 -9.70
N GLU A 852 0.16 -38.36 -9.09
CA GLU A 852 -1.16 -38.66 -9.65
C GLU A 852 -2.08 -37.43 -9.53
N HIS A 853 -2.89 -37.17 -10.56
CA HIS A 853 -3.88 -36.08 -10.57
C HIS A 853 -4.78 -36.09 -9.33
N ILE A 854 -4.92 -34.94 -8.67
CA ILE A 854 -5.87 -34.77 -7.57
C ILE A 854 -7.27 -34.74 -8.17
N VAL A 855 -8.05 -35.80 -7.96
CA VAL A 855 -9.47 -35.82 -8.34
C VAL A 855 -10.27 -35.15 -7.23
N PRO A 856 -10.88 -33.97 -7.48
CA PRO A 856 -11.66 -33.29 -6.46
C PRO A 856 -12.92 -34.09 -6.10
N ASP A 857 -13.28 -34.07 -4.82
CA ASP A 857 -14.49 -34.74 -4.37
C ASP A 857 -15.78 -34.03 -4.85
N THR A 858 -16.90 -34.75 -4.81
CA THR A 858 -18.18 -34.24 -5.31
C THR A 858 -18.74 -33.07 -4.50
N LEU A 859 -18.40 -32.95 -3.21
CA LEU A 859 -18.86 -31.85 -2.36
C LEU A 859 -18.14 -30.56 -2.75
N THR A 860 -16.83 -30.63 -2.96
CA THR A 860 -15.99 -29.52 -3.46
C THR A 860 -16.50 -29.02 -4.81
N LEU A 861 -16.69 -29.92 -5.78
CA LEU A 861 -17.24 -29.55 -7.09
C LEU A 861 -18.66 -28.97 -6.99
N SER A 862 -19.50 -29.51 -6.11
CA SER A 862 -20.85 -28.98 -5.90
C SER A 862 -20.83 -27.58 -5.26
N LYS A 863 -19.88 -27.29 -4.38
CA LYS A 863 -19.71 -25.96 -3.78
C LYS A 863 -19.27 -24.95 -4.84
N LEU A 864 -18.20 -25.26 -5.57
CA LEU A 864 -17.69 -24.42 -6.67
C LEU A 864 -18.76 -24.14 -7.72
N ARG A 865 -19.55 -25.14 -8.11
CA ARG A 865 -20.66 -24.95 -9.06
C ARG A 865 -21.69 -23.94 -8.55
N LYS A 866 -22.09 -24.04 -7.27
CA LYS A 866 -23.10 -23.13 -6.69
C LYS A 866 -22.56 -21.70 -6.60
N GLU A 867 -21.33 -21.52 -6.14
CA GLU A 867 -20.67 -20.21 -6.03
C GLU A 867 -20.49 -19.58 -7.41
N ARG A 868 -20.00 -20.35 -8.39
CA ARG A 868 -19.85 -19.89 -9.78
C ARG A 868 -21.19 -19.46 -10.40
N LEU A 869 -22.25 -20.25 -10.21
CA LEU A 869 -23.58 -19.94 -10.74
C LEU A 869 -24.35 -18.90 -9.92
N ALA A 870 -23.76 -18.38 -8.84
CA ALA A 870 -24.26 -17.20 -8.13
C ALA A 870 -23.61 -15.89 -8.65
N ARG A 871 -22.58 -15.99 -9.50
CA ARG A 871 -21.93 -14.83 -10.11
C ARG A 871 -22.69 -14.32 -11.33
N ARG A 872 -22.83 -13.00 -11.38
CA ARG A 872 -23.51 -12.26 -12.45
C ARG A 872 -22.76 -10.98 -12.75
N TYR A 873 -23.02 -10.40 -13.92
CA TYR A 873 -22.54 -9.08 -14.28
C TYR A 873 -23.70 -8.12 -14.46
N TYR A 874 -23.44 -6.86 -14.14
CA TYR A 874 -24.35 -5.73 -14.25
C TYR A 874 -23.91 -4.80 -15.38
N TYR A 875 -24.81 -3.93 -15.82
CA TYR A 875 -24.57 -2.97 -16.90
C TYR A 875 -25.19 -1.61 -16.59
N SER A 876 -24.43 -0.56 -16.84
CA SER A 876 -24.90 0.82 -16.85
C SER A 876 -24.11 1.64 -17.88
N ASN A 877 -24.44 2.92 -18.02
CA ASN A 877 -23.74 3.83 -18.90
C ASN A 877 -23.66 5.25 -18.33
N ILE A 878 -22.64 5.99 -18.77
CA ILE A 878 -22.47 7.41 -18.53
C ILE A 878 -22.70 8.16 -19.83
N MET A 879 -23.68 9.06 -19.84
CA MET A 879 -24.03 9.86 -21.01
C MET A 879 -23.24 11.16 -21.06
N TYR A 880 -22.74 11.48 -22.26
CA TYR A 880 -22.04 12.72 -22.62
C TYR A 880 -20.78 13.03 -21.79
N PRO A 881 -19.83 12.07 -21.61
CA PRO A 881 -18.57 12.39 -20.97
C PRO A 881 -17.81 13.45 -21.77
N ARG A 882 -17.12 14.35 -21.07
CA ARG A 882 -16.48 15.52 -21.69
C ARG A 882 -15.37 15.09 -22.64
N LYS A 883 -15.39 15.61 -23.86
CA LYS A 883 -14.51 15.17 -24.95
C LYS A 883 -13.17 15.90 -24.99
N GLY A 884 -12.13 15.19 -25.40
CA GLY A 884 -10.79 15.73 -25.69
C GLY A 884 -9.91 16.00 -24.47
N ILE A 885 -10.45 15.84 -23.27
CA ILE A 885 -9.71 15.74 -22.00
C ILE A 885 -10.01 14.39 -21.38
N GLU A 886 -9.19 13.98 -20.41
CA GLU A 886 -9.38 12.71 -19.72
C GLU A 886 -10.68 12.71 -18.90
N TYR A 887 -11.30 11.53 -18.87
CA TYR A 887 -12.49 11.21 -18.11
C TYR A 887 -12.21 9.95 -17.32
N TYR A 888 -12.32 10.04 -16.00
CA TYR A 888 -12.10 8.94 -15.07
C TYR A 888 -13.45 8.35 -14.71
N VAL A 889 -13.54 7.02 -14.68
CA VAL A 889 -14.71 6.27 -14.22
C VAL A 889 -14.24 5.26 -13.17
N ALA A 890 -15.03 5.08 -12.11
CA ALA A 890 -14.82 4.06 -11.10
C ALA A 890 -16.18 3.54 -10.62
N LEU A 891 -16.18 2.33 -10.06
CA LEU A 891 -17.37 1.75 -9.45
C LEU A 891 -17.02 1.27 -8.05
N THR A 892 -17.85 1.59 -7.08
CA THR A 892 -17.63 1.20 -5.69
C THR A 892 -18.75 0.29 -5.23
N ALA A 893 -18.44 -0.61 -4.30
CA ALA A 893 -19.43 -1.28 -3.48
C ALA A 893 -19.43 -0.66 -2.08
N PHE A 894 -20.58 -0.63 -1.43
CA PHE A 894 -20.72 0.00 -0.12
C PHE A 894 -21.54 -0.85 0.86
N ASP A 895 -21.22 -0.69 2.14
CA ASP A 895 -21.95 -1.29 3.25
C ASP A 895 -22.94 -0.29 3.88
N ARG A 896 -23.63 -0.70 4.94
CA ARG A 896 -24.53 0.17 5.68
C ARG A 896 -23.86 1.00 6.78
N GLY A 897 -22.60 0.76 7.10
CA GLY A 897 -21.93 1.33 8.27
C GLY A 897 -22.42 0.73 9.59
N ILE A 898 -21.78 1.13 10.69
CA ILE A 898 -21.99 0.52 12.01
C ILE A 898 -22.26 1.61 13.06
N PRO A 899 -23.55 1.95 13.32
CA PRO A 899 -23.91 2.99 14.27
C PRO A 899 -23.39 2.75 15.70
N SER A 900 -23.37 1.49 16.15
CA SER A 900 -22.82 1.13 17.47
C SER A 900 -21.34 1.45 17.63
N LYS A 901 -20.62 1.66 16.51
CA LYS A 901 -19.20 2.03 16.45
C LYS A 901 -18.97 3.46 15.96
N LYS A 902 -20.04 4.24 15.75
CA LYS A 902 -19.99 5.58 15.14
C LYS A 902 -19.26 5.56 13.79
N LEU A 903 -19.53 4.52 13.01
CA LEU A 903 -18.98 4.35 11.67
C LEU A 903 -20.09 4.58 10.66
N ASP A 904 -19.86 5.48 9.71
CA ASP A 904 -20.74 5.69 8.58
C ASP A 904 -20.56 4.58 7.54
N SER A 905 -21.37 4.60 6.48
CA SER A 905 -21.26 3.68 5.35
C SER A 905 -19.86 3.76 4.74
N LEU A 906 -19.20 2.62 4.58
CA LEU A 906 -17.91 2.51 3.92
C LEU A 906 -18.10 2.15 2.46
N GLU A 907 -17.21 2.65 1.61
CA GLU A 907 -17.14 2.29 0.20
C GLU A 907 -15.75 1.74 -0.16
N SER A 908 -15.72 0.81 -1.12
CA SER A 908 -14.50 0.28 -1.69
C SER A 908 -13.71 1.36 -2.47
N GLY A 909 -12.42 1.14 -2.71
CA GLY A 909 -11.53 2.12 -3.35
C GLY A 909 -11.92 2.56 -4.77
N ARG A 910 -11.49 3.78 -5.14
CA ARG A 910 -11.76 4.45 -6.43
C ARG A 910 -10.49 4.74 -7.25
N ASP A 911 -9.35 4.24 -6.82
CA ASP A 911 -8.04 4.48 -7.42
C ASP A 911 -7.72 3.50 -8.56
N ALA A 912 -6.53 3.66 -9.16
CA ALA A 912 -6.07 2.86 -10.31
C ALA A 912 -5.89 1.37 -9.99
N ASP A 913 -5.48 1.03 -8.76
CA ASP A 913 -5.27 -0.34 -8.32
C ASP A 913 -6.58 -1.01 -7.87
N SER A 914 -7.66 -0.23 -7.69
CA SER A 914 -9.03 -0.72 -7.52
C SER A 914 -9.63 -1.06 -8.88
N ASN A 915 -10.41 -0.14 -9.46
CA ASN A 915 -11.05 -0.34 -10.75
C ASN A 915 -11.19 0.92 -11.59
N MET A 916 -10.47 2.01 -11.26
CA MET A 916 -10.51 3.24 -12.04
C MET A 916 -10.07 2.99 -13.49
N LYS A 917 -10.86 3.43 -14.46
CA LYS A 917 -10.51 3.46 -15.88
C LYS A 917 -10.47 4.90 -16.37
N VAL A 918 -9.52 5.19 -17.25
CA VAL A 918 -9.32 6.54 -17.78
C VAL A 918 -9.45 6.53 -19.29
N PHE A 919 -10.32 7.38 -19.81
CA PHE A 919 -10.60 7.51 -21.23
C PHE A 919 -10.37 8.94 -21.71
N PHE A 920 -10.07 9.12 -22.99
CA PHE A 920 -10.26 10.40 -23.69
C PHE A 920 -11.47 10.28 -24.60
N PRO A 921 -12.66 10.71 -24.16
CA PRO A 921 -13.87 10.63 -24.98
C PRO A 921 -13.75 11.45 -26.25
N GLY A 922 -14.23 10.89 -27.36
CA GLY A 922 -14.38 11.60 -28.62
C GLY A 922 -14.69 10.67 -29.78
N THR A 923 -14.29 11.03 -31.00
CA THR A 923 -14.78 10.35 -32.20
C THR A 923 -14.27 8.93 -32.30
N LEU A 924 -15.19 7.98 -32.57
CA LEU A 924 -14.82 6.62 -32.93
C LEU A 924 -14.44 6.53 -34.41
N ALA A 925 -13.81 5.43 -34.79
CA ALA A 925 -13.31 5.19 -36.13
C ALA A 925 -14.41 5.30 -37.19
N LYS A 926 -14.11 5.98 -38.30
CA LYS A 926 -15.06 6.19 -39.41
C LYS A 926 -14.41 5.89 -40.76
N ASP A 927 -15.13 5.19 -41.62
CA ASP A 927 -14.70 4.95 -43.00
C ASP A 927 -14.77 6.21 -43.87
N ASN A 928 -15.69 7.13 -43.54
CA ASN A 928 -15.83 8.39 -44.27
C ASN A 928 -14.76 9.40 -43.85
N MET A 929 -13.74 9.55 -44.70
CA MET A 929 -12.61 10.45 -44.50
C MET A 929 -12.93 11.93 -44.75
N ASP A 930 -14.12 12.29 -45.25
CA ASP A 930 -14.41 13.68 -45.61
C ASP A 930 -14.52 14.63 -44.41
N ASN A 931 -14.87 14.06 -43.25
CA ASN A 931 -15.08 14.78 -42.00
C ASN A 931 -13.87 14.74 -41.07
N ILE A 932 -12.69 14.33 -41.55
CA ILE A 932 -11.46 14.39 -40.75
C ILE A 932 -11.15 15.85 -40.41
N MET A 933 -10.98 16.14 -39.13
CA MET A 933 -10.76 17.48 -38.59
C MET A 933 -9.60 17.50 -37.60
N VAL A 934 -9.17 18.71 -37.29
CA VAL A 934 -8.03 19.05 -36.44
C VAL A 934 -8.57 20.02 -35.38
N ILE A 935 -8.47 19.71 -34.08
CA ILE A 935 -9.04 20.51 -32.99
C ILE A 935 -8.04 20.78 -31.84
N PRO A 936 -7.95 22.02 -31.32
CA PRO A 936 -8.60 23.24 -31.84
C PRO A 936 -8.00 23.67 -33.19
N ASN A 937 -8.80 24.33 -34.02
CA ASN A 937 -8.36 24.95 -35.26
C ASN A 937 -9.15 26.25 -35.50
N PRO A 938 -8.52 27.44 -35.37
CA PRO A 938 -7.11 27.64 -35.07
C PRO A 938 -6.74 27.24 -33.63
N TYR A 939 -5.50 26.79 -33.43
CA TYR A 939 -4.87 26.74 -32.11
C TYR A 939 -4.35 28.16 -31.79
N ILE A 940 -4.72 28.73 -30.63
CA ILE A 940 -4.41 30.14 -30.28
C ILE A 940 -3.70 30.22 -28.92
N GLY A 941 -2.37 30.22 -28.92
CA GLY A 941 -1.50 30.38 -27.74
C GLY A 941 -1.61 29.22 -26.75
N ARG A 942 -2.79 29.06 -26.15
CA ARG A 942 -3.19 28.00 -25.22
C ARG A 942 -4.51 27.35 -25.63
N SER A 943 -4.64 26.06 -25.35
CA SER A 943 -5.84 25.25 -25.52
C SER A 943 -6.31 24.70 -24.18
N SER A 944 -7.58 24.32 -24.05
CA SER A 944 -8.06 23.53 -22.90
C SER A 944 -7.50 22.11 -22.85
N PHE A 945 -6.84 21.67 -23.93
CA PHE A 945 -6.16 20.37 -23.99
C PHE A 945 -4.69 20.45 -23.58
N ASP A 946 -4.14 21.65 -23.42
CA ASP A 946 -2.76 21.82 -22.97
C ASP A 946 -2.64 21.54 -21.48
N GLY A 947 -1.42 21.28 -21.05
CA GLY A 947 -1.11 21.19 -19.64
C GLY A 947 0.39 21.28 -19.41
N ARG A 948 0.93 20.34 -18.62
CA ARG A 948 2.31 20.30 -18.17
C ARG A 948 2.84 18.87 -18.22
N ARG A 949 3.75 18.63 -19.17
CA ARG A 949 4.61 17.45 -19.20
C ARG A 949 5.80 17.65 -18.27
N GLU A 950 6.35 16.54 -17.86
CA GLU A 950 7.59 16.45 -17.10
C GLU A 950 8.74 17.13 -17.86
N ASN A 951 9.62 17.81 -17.13
CA ASN A 951 10.78 18.53 -17.68
C ASN A 951 10.45 19.65 -18.69
N ASP A 952 9.24 20.19 -18.63
CA ASP A 952 8.80 21.32 -19.47
C ASP A 952 8.34 22.51 -18.63
N GLU A 953 9.28 23.11 -17.88
CA GLU A 953 9.06 24.27 -16.99
C GLU A 953 8.39 25.49 -17.65
N LYS A 954 8.38 25.60 -18.97
CA LYS A 954 7.69 26.69 -19.69
C LYS A 954 6.35 26.26 -20.28
N GLY A 955 6.06 24.96 -20.34
CA GLY A 955 4.82 24.41 -20.91
C GLY A 955 4.79 24.47 -22.43
N ASP A 956 5.87 24.88 -23.08
CA ASP A 956 5.94 25.09 -24.52
C ASP A 956 5.99 23.79 -25.32
N LYS A 957 6.36 22.68 -24.67
CA LYS A 957 6.34 21.31 -25.20
C LYS A 957 5.15 20.51 -24.66
N SER A 958 4.28 21.13 -23.88
CA SER A 958 3.11 20.52 -23.22
C SER A 958 1.80 20.95 -23.89
N ARG A 959 1.86 21.14 -25.20
CA ARG A 959 0.70 21.51 -26.02
C ARG A 959 0.01 20.28 -26.56
N ARG A 960 -1.27 20.40 -26.88
CA ARG A 960 -2.04 19.30 -27.47
C ARG A 960 -3.05 19.75 -28.52
N LEU A 961 -3.10 18.97 -29.59
CA LEU A 961 -4.08 19.06 -30.65
C LEU A 961 -4.55 17.65 -31.02
N TRP A 962 -5.84 17.47 -31.30
CA TRP A 962 -6.40 16.20 -31.75
C TRP A 962 -6.75 16.20 -33.24
N PHE A 963 -6.36 15.13 -33.94
CA PHE A 963 -6.97 14.70 -35.20
C PHE A 963 -8.16 13.81 -34.87
N ILE A 964 -9.32 14.06 -35.48
CA ILE A 964 -10.59 13.37 -35.17
C ILE A 964 -11.29 12.87 -36.44
N ASN A 965 -12.25 11.95 -36.26
CA ASN A 965 -12.97 11.21 -37.31
C ASN A 965 -12.03 10.40 -38.22
N LEU A 966 -10.97 9.83 -37.64
CA LEU A 966 -9.99 9.02 -38.37
C LEU A 966 -10.54 7.63 -38.71
N PRO A 967 -10.09 7.00 -39.81
CA PRO A 967 -10.25 5.57 -40.01
C PRO A 967 -9.48 4.77 -38.96
N LYS A 968 -9.92 3.54 -38.67
CA LYS A 968 -9.31 2.69 -37.62
C LYS A 968 -7.79 2.50 -37.80
N ARG A 969 -7.29 2.45 -39.03
CA ARG A 969 -5.84 2.34 -39.31
C ARG A 969 -5.43 3.36 -40.38
N CYS A 970 -4.61 4.34 -40.02
CA CYS A 970 -4.16 5.36 -40.98
C CYS A 970 -2.80 5.98 -40.62
N THR A 971 -2.13 6.55 -41.62
CA THR A 971 -0.92 7.37 -41.43
C THR A 971 -1.27 8.84 -41.61
N ILE A 972 -0.97 9.68 -40.62
CA ILE A 972 -1.16 11.13 -40.65
C ILE A 972 0.19 11.78 -40.91
N ARG A 973 0.28 12.68 -41.90
CA ARG A 973 1.50 13.42 -42.22
C ARG A 973 1.22 14.92 -42.17
N ILE A 974 2.07 15.66 -41.48
CA ILE A 974 1.91 17.09 -41.23
C ILE A 974 3.00 17.84 -41.98
N TYR A 975 2.62 18.89 -42.71
CA TYR A 975 3.51 19.67 -43.57
C TYR A 975 3.39 21.17 -43.29
N THR A 976 4.47 21.90 -43.53
CA THR A 976 4.41 23.37 -43.69
C THR A 976 3.69 23.73 -44.99
N LEU A 977 3.27 24.99 -45.16
CA LEU A 977 2.71 25.47 -46.43
C LEU A 977 3.69 25.34 -47.61
N ALA A 978 5.00 25.31 -47.34
CA ALA A 978 6.04 25.10 -48.34
C ALA A 978 6.20 23.62 -48.75
N GLY A 979 5.52 22.68 -48.07
CA GLY A 979 5.59 21.25 -48.34
C GLY A 979 6.63 20.49 -47.54
N ASP A 980 7.29 21.13 -46.56
CA ASP A 980 8.26 20.45 -45.69
C ASP A 980 7.54 19.52 -44.72
N LEU A 981 7.97 18.27 -44.63
CA LEU A 981 7.42 17.29 -43.69
C LEU A 981 7.85 17.62 -42.26
N VAL A 982 6.87 17.94 -41.41
CA VAL A 982 7.04 18.33 -40.01
C VAL A 982 7.04 17.09 -39.11
N GLN A 983 6.03 16.24 -39.26
CA GLN A 983 5.80 15.07 -38.42
C GLN A 983 5.00 13.99 -39.17
N THR A 984 5.19 12.73 -38.80
CA THR A 984 4.36 11.58 -39.22
C THR A 984 3.86 10.85 -37.99
N LEU A 985 2.55 10.58 -37.94
CA LEU A 985 1.88 9.88 -36.84
C LEU A 985 1.22 8.62 -37.42
N GLU A 986 1.48 7.47 -36.79
CA GLU A 986 0.84 6.20 -37.14
C GLU A 986 -0.32 5.96 -36.17
N HIS A 987 -1.53 5.76 -36.71
CA HIS A 987 -2.73 5.54 -35.93
C HIS A 987 -3.27 4.13 -36.19
N ASP A 988 -3.46 3.37 -35.10
CA ASP A 988 -3.96 1.99 -35.11
C ASP A 988 -5.06 1.81 -34.04
N GLY A 989 -6.16 2.54 -34.20
CA GLY A 989 -7.35 2.44 -33.35
C GLY A 989 -7.18 3.09 -31.98
N ALA A 990 -7.82 2.49 -30.97
CA ALA A 990 -7.75 2.96 -29.59
C ALA A 990 -6.33 2.78 -29.07
N GLN A 991 -5.79 3.83 -28.47
CA GLN A 991 -4.39 3.90 -28.07
C GLN A 991 -4.25 4.72 -26.79
N GLU A 992 -3.25 4.37 -26.00
CA GLU A 992 -2.87 5.14 -24.82
C GLU A 992 -2.41 6.55 -25.23
N ASN A 993 -2.85 7.55 -24.48
CA ASN A 993 -2.41 8.93 -24.58
C ASN A 993 -1.99 9.43 -23.21
N ASP A 994 -1.00 10.31 -23.18
CA ASP A 994 -0.51 10.93 -21.94
C ASP A 994 -1.59 11.81 -21.28
N ILE A 995 -1.60 11.87 -19.96
CA ILE A 995 -2.38 12.85 -19.19
C ILE A 995 -1.42 13.97 -18.82
N ILE A 996 -1.71 15.17 -19.31
CA ILE A 996 -0.84 16.34 -19.13
C ILE A 996 -1.49 17.41 -18.25
N THR A 997 -2.70 17.19 -17.73
CA THR A 997 -3.25 18.03 -16.68
C THR A 997 -2.36 18.00 -15.44
N ILE A 998 -2.32 19.11 -14.69
CA ILE A 998 -1.53 19.21 -13.45
C ILE A 998 -2.11 18.24 -12.41
N SER A 999 -3.43 18.31 -12.21
CA SER A 999 -4.18 17.36 -11.42
C SER A 999 -4.43 16.08 -12.22
N LYS A 1000 -3.72 15.00 -11.90
CA LYS A 1000 -3.81 13.71 -12.61
C LYS A 1000 -3.66 12.54 -11.65
N ALA A 1001 -4.48 11.50 -11.81
CA ALA A 1001 -4.41 10.24 -11.04
C ALA A 1001 -3.88 9.05 -11.82
N ALA A 1002 -3.60 9.27 -13.09
CA ALA A 1002 -2.89 8.35 -13.93
C ALA A 1002 -1.96 9.16 -14.84
N THR A 1003 -0.96 8.50 -15.40
CA THR A 1003 -0.06 9.12 -16.38
C THR A 1003 -0.61 8.99 -17.80
N THR A 1004 -1.51 8.02 -18.04
CA THR A 1004 -2.10 7.72 -19.35
C THR A 1004 -3.59 7.39 -19.26
N GLY A 1005 -4.28 7.50 -20.40
CA GLY A 1005 -5.65 7.04 -20.59
C GLY A 1005 -5.90 6.58 -22.02
N ILE A 1006 -6.96 5.82 -22.25
CA ILE A 1006 -7.29 5.25 -23.55
C ILE A 1006 -8.10 6.25 -24.37
N ALA A 1007 -7.57 6.69 -25.50
CA ALA A 1007 -8.32 7.55 -26.42
C ALA A 1007 -9.25 6.76 -27.34
N ALA A 1008 -10.35 7.40 -27.75
CA ALA A 1008 -11.28 6.84 -28.72
C ALA A 1008 -10.56 6.41 -30.02
N ASP A 1009 -11.03 5.34 -30.63
CA ASP A 1009 -10.34 4.68 -31.76
C ASP A 1009 -10.37 5.44 -33.10
N GLY A 1010 -11.02 6.60 -33.15
CA GLY A 1010 -11.01 7.52 -34.29
C GLY A 1010 -10.35 8.85 -34.00
N MET A 1011 -9.52 8.95 -32.95
CA MET A 1011 -8.75 10.15 -32.62
C MET A 1011 -7.25 9.89 -32.39
N HIS A 1012 -6.43 10.90 -32.65
CA HIS A 1012 -4.97 10.85 -32.44
C HIS A 1012 -4.44 12.22 -32.00
N SER A 1013 -3.62 12.27 -30.96
CA SER A 1013 -3.06 13.53 -30.43
C SER A 1013 -1.74 13.92 -31.09
N TRP A 1014 -1.45 15.23 -31.12
CA TRP A 1014 -0.14 15.76 -31.51
C TRP A 1014 0.30 16.85 -30.53
N ASP A 1015 1.59 16.83 -30.18
CA ASP A 1015 2.24 17.70 -29.21
C ASP A 1015 2.75 19.04 -29.77
N LEU A 1016 2.45 19.33 -31.04
CA LEU A 1016 2.97 20.48 -31.80
C LEU A 1016 4.50 20.49 -31.91
N LEU A 1017 5.17 19.35 -31.72
CA LEU A 1017 6.60 19.20 -31.96
C LEU A 1017 6.87 18.60 -33.35
N THR A 1018 7.99 19.01 -33.94
CA THR A 1018 8.50 18.37 -35.16
C THR A 1018 9.05 16.98 -34.84
N LYS A 1019 9.31 16.17 -35.88
CA LYS A 1019 10.01 14.87 -35.76
C LYS A 1019 11.33 14.93 -34.98
N ASN A 1020 11.97 16.10 -34.93
CA ASN A 1020 13.22 16.35 -34.22
C ASN A 1020 13.00 16.93 -32.80
N ARG A 1021 11.77 16.83 -32.25
CA ARG A 1021 11.34 17.37 -30.95
C ARG A 1021 11.54 18.90 -30.80
N GLN A 1022 11.46 19.63 -31.91
CA GLN A 1022 11.53 21.11 -31.90
C GLN A 1022 10.13 21.72 -31.89
N ILE A 1023 9.98 22.84 -31.20
CA ILE A 1023 8.72 23.57 -31.15
C ILE A 1023 8.43 24.16 -32.55
N THR A 1024 7.24 23.87 -33.07
CA THR A 1024 6.78 24.37 -34.37
C THR A 1024 6.63 25.90 -34.42
N ALA A 1025 6.78 26.51 -35.59
CA ALA A 1025 6.56 27.95 -35.78
C ALA A 1025 5.05 28.29 -35.92
N PRO A 1026 4.59 29.49 -35.56
CA PRO A 1026 3.23 29.92 -35.89
C PRO A 1026 3.05 29.98 -37.42
N GLY A 1027 1.88 29.60 -37.91
CA GLY A 1027 1.60 29.58 -39.35
C GLY A 1027 0.47 28.65 -39.78
N VAL A 1028 0.29 28.52 -41.10
CA VAL A 1028 -0.65 27.59 -41.72
C VAL A 1028 0.07 26.29 -42.05
N TYR A 1029 -0.53 25.18 -41.63
CA TYR A 1029 -0.04 23.82 -41.86
C TYR A 1029 -1.02 23.02 -42.71
N LEU A 1030 -0.49 22.07 -43.46
CA LEU A 1030 -1.25 21.08 -44.23
C LEU A 1030 -1.15 19.72 -43.53
N PHE A 1031 -2.18 18.91 -43.62
CA PHE A 1031 -2.11 17.50 -43.20
C PHE A 1031 -2.62 16.59 -44.31
N SER A 1032 -2.05 15.39 -44.42
CA SER A 1032 -2.62 14.28 -45.19
C SER A 1032 -2.89 13.08 -44.29
N VAL A 1033 -4.00 12.40 -44.52
CA VAL A 1033 -4.35 11.14 -43.86
C VAL A 1033 -4.51 10.07 -44.93
N GLU A 1034 -3.73 8.99 -44.81
CA GLU A 1034 -3.76 7.82 -45.69
C GLU A 1034 -4.41 6.65 -44.95
N ASN A 1035 -5.56 6.17 -45.41
CA ASN A 1035 -6.22 4.98 -44.83
C ASN A 1035 -5.47 3.72 -45.26
N LYS A 1036 -5.02 2.91 -44.30
CA LYS A 1036 -4.27 1.67 -44.56
C LYS A 1036 -5.14 0.56 -45.15
N ALA A 1037 -6.45 0.62 -44.94
CA ALA A 1037 -7.38 -0.42 -45.41
C ALA A 1037 -7.63 -0.34 -46.93
N ASP A 1038 -7.77 0.87 -47.49
CA ASP A 1038 -8.14 1.08 -48.90
C ASP A 1038 -7.19 2.02 -49.68
N GLY A 1039 -6.17 2.58 -49.04
CA GLY A 1039 -5.18 3.47 -49.65
C GLY A 1039 -5.70 4.86 -50.02
N LYS A 1040 -6.93 5.23 -49.61
CA LYS A 1040 -7.47 6.56 -49.87
C LYS A 1040 -6.76 7.63 -49.06
N ASN A 1041 -6.66 8.83 -49.64
CA ASN A 1041 -6.00 9.98 -49.04
C ASN A 1041 -6.98 11.13 -48.84
N LYS A 1042 -6.95 11.75 -47.65
CA LYS A 1042 -7.58 13.04 -47.35
C LYS A 1042 -6.51 14.08 -47.11
N VAL A 1043 -6.69 15.29 -47.63
CA VAL A 1043 -5.82 16.44 -47.33
C VAL A 1043 -6.66 17.56 -46.72
N GLY A 1044 -6.10 18.24 -45.73
CA GLY A 1044 -6.71 19.41 -45.09
C GLY A 1044 -5.67 20.41 -44.61
N LYS A 1045 -6.13 21.45 -43.91
CA LYS A 1045 -5.29 22.52 -43.38
C LYS A 1045 -5.74 22.97 -41.99
N PHE A 1046 -4.80 23.47 -41.20
CA PHE A 1046 -5.06 24.05 -39.89
C PHE A 1046 -4.08 25.18 -39.59
N VAL A 1047 -4.37 25.99 -38.57
CA VAL A 1047 -3.61 27.20 -38.24
C VAL A 1047 -3.14 27.15 -36.80
N ILE A 1048 -1.87 27.50 -36.58
CA ILE A 1048 -1.26 27.70 -35.25
C ILE A 1048 -0.94 29.19 -35.09
N ILE A 1049 -1.52 29.82 -34.07
CA ILE A 1049 -1.23 31.18 -33.61
C ILE A 1049 -0.59 31.03 -32.23
N LYS A 1050 0.55 31.69 -32.00
CA LYS A 1050 1.26 31.64 -30.71
C LYS A 1050 1.14 32.95 -29.97
#